data_AF-A0A419KKR3-F1
#
_entry.id   AF-A0A419KKR3-F1
#
_cell.length_a   1.000
_cell.length_b   1.000
_cell.length_c   1.000
_cell.angle_alpha   90.00
_cell.angle_beta   90.00
_cell.angle_gamma   90.00
#
_symmetry.space_group_name_H-M   'P 1'
#
loop_
_entity.id
_entity.type
_entity.pdbx_description
1 polymer ?
#
loop_
_entity_poly.entity_id
_entity_poly.type
_entity_poly.pdbx_seq_one_letter_code
_entity_poly.pdbx_strand_id
1 'polypeptide(L)'
;MELRYPITRGGPGVTIKGFTKPLLIVSFLALILVLIVLPIGVRGAAGKGIISGLILDEDGKPLKNAYIGLIGPYGAVLETRTDSSGRFRIAVVMWRWYLYIMYDDPNTPGMDYVPAQWSTYVTQGSEVSFTLRLEKGASLFLDGEIWFVESSKPVNFYRFTVVDLEKKPHSDNSIMTYGSGTNLVRYFGMDEREVVVPADTKVIVRLHASITSIRISHAFYIKGDAGFFKLSQGEAVHIDIRKDALIYNINLMKTNVNSALSLLRDAEEAGFLVTAERQDIMEAYSDVDASLLQMKRMQYDEAFTNLRTAYILTSRSIERLSSLLSVSSQTAILLLFFFVFVASSAAYLITERHNTLEIMSGDRKIIGISINLILAVVFYFLLVLAFYFAFPGCRLVPRETFAITAILAIFLGQAIVSILPRVFAEKKSEQRYIQLRSAIIAAFSMACRNLRRRRMRTALTIVNMMILVFGFISFTSISPGYGLVTKPLHPALPVDAILIKDKPPSEAPFNPLPESFLRWLENQPNVTLVSPKAENMPAVRYNPLDYLYTSEGGKIWVQGIIGIKPSVECLFTQINSTIVEGEFLKDGDLKGVLISVTFKETLNLKVGDSLYGFGQEFIIRGFFDPRALETLTDVNGQTLMPYYVVPVAGDYAKCLGEETIIVTYERALTLPRVVISRINVQLREGDDYSRFAEIIALTREYLTFISHPNSLTMKYVGGYVEEKGLGLVPILIILVTLNIMASIFASVRERRSEIASLSSVGLNPTHIAALFMAEAMVLGFVGGGLGYLLGLFGYRVAASPLFGTLTVREKVSAEWSLISLLLSGFTAVLASVVPAMKASTIVTPSLLRRWHISIDVKPRKAGQPWVIDLPVKLRRRELEPFIGFMKKRMMEKTGSSLEYITDIRLTEEETEKGPLIKLAFRMVFSQERGYWSENTLIISRAEGQNYFDAKIVCVPVRDLRMPVIRTVSYVRQLIFEWDTLTFEVATPYDPAISQLYTLINAYTPTTLYIITSSLEPDPYFEDKLESLRRRLEWEGIRPPRFVLSRMNPRDINQCLKVAEEIVKKVDVVCVSGKPEAISSALSIAASRQNKMMCYVVDNRPEEARLRNPFQTLKIVNV
;
A
#
# COMPACT_ATOMS: atom_id res chain seq x y z
N MET A 1 13.53 -5.45 5.75
CA MET A 1 14.44 -4.40 6.23
C MET A 1 13.58 -3.28 6.79
N GLU A 2 13.76 -3.03 8.09
CA GLU A 2 13.14 -2.07 9.02
C GLU A 2 12.08 -1.07 8.55
N LEU A 3 10.94 -1.05 9.27
CA LEU A 3 10.03 0.10 9.33
C LEU A 3 9.78 0.49 10.79
N ARG A 4 10.39 1.61 11.21
CA ARG A 4 9.99 2.42 12.37
C ARG A 4 9.14 3.59 11.87
N TYR A 5 8.02 3.88 12.52
CA TYR A 5 7.34 5.17 12.48
C TYR A 5 6.98 5.62 13.90
N PRO A 6 7.26 6.87 14.31
CA PRO A 6 6.71 7.47 15.50
C PRO A 6 5.50 8.37 15.20
N ILE A 7 4.62 8.46 16.19
CA ILE A 7 3.40 9.27 16.26
C ILE A 7 3.73 10.64 16.85
N THR A 8 3.17 11.73 16.30
CA THR A 8 2.84 12.95 17.08
C THR A 8 1.54 13.60 16.61
N ARG A 9 0.70 13.94 17.59
CA ARG A 9 -0.61 14.63 17.53
C ARG A 9 -0.47 16.16 17.49
N GLY A 10 -1.53 16.85 17.05
CA GLY A 10 -1.85 18.24 17.44
C GLY A 10 -3.33 18.58 17.19
N GLY A 11 -4.10 18.80 18.27
CA GLY A 11 -5.50 19.31 18.26
C GLY A 11 -5.56 20.86 18.12
N PRO A 12 -6.65 21.58 18.51
CA PRO A 12 -7.30 21.44 19.83
C PRO A 12 -8.85 21.57 19.86
N GLY A 13 -9.44 21.22 21.01
CA GLY A 13 -10.81 21.54 21.41
C GLY A 13 -10.91 22.82 22.24
N VAL A 14 -12.15 23.24 22.54
CA VAL A 14 -12.49 24.31 23.50
C VAL A 14 -12.54 23.74 24.93
N THR A 15 -11.93 24.50 25.84
CA THR A 15 -11.58 24.22 27.24
C THR A 15 -12.64 24.65 28.26
N ILE A 16 -12.75 23.95 29.39
CA ILE A 16 -12.94 24.54 30.73
C ILE A 16 -11.94 23.88 31.71
N LYS A 17 -11.15 24.74 32.39
CA LYS A 17 -10.12 24.47 33.43
C LYS A 17 -10.78 24.27 34.81
N GLY A 18 -10.19 23.63 35.83
CA GLY A 18 -8.86 23.04 35.98
C GLY A 18 -8.54 22.59 37.44
N PHE A 19 -7.41 21.88 37.56
CA PHE A 19 -6.48 21.73 38.71
C PHE A 19 -6.99 21.03 40.00
N THR A 20 -6.39 19.96 40.55
CA THR A 20 -4.98 19.56 40.72
C THR A 20 -4.81 18.03 40.88
N LYS A 21 -3.63 17.50 40.50
CA LYS A 21 -3.12 16.10 40.50
C LYS A 21 -2.81 15.56 41.94
N PRO A 22 -2.59 14.24 42.20
CA PRO A 22 -2.08 13.21 41.28
C PRO A 22 -2.74 11.81 41.37
N LEU A 23 -3.26 11.32 40.24
CA LEU A 23 -3.49 9.89 40.00
C LEU A 23 -2.20 9.25 39.44
N LEU A 24 -1.20 9.08 40.31
CA LEU A 24 0.04 8.34 40.00
C LEU A 24 0.42 7.39 41.16
N ILE A 25 -0.56 7.05 42.01
CA ILE A 25 -0.42 6.11 43.14
C ILE A 25 -1.28 4.85 42.94
N VAL A 26 -2.25 4.84 42.03
CA VAL A 26 -3.20 3.72 41.91
C VAL A 26 -2.74 2.61 40.94
N SER A 27 -1.80 2.90 40.03
CA SER A 27 -1.28 1.86 39.12
C SER A 27 -0.02 1.14 39.65
N PHE A 28 0.52 1.55 40.80
CA PHE A 28 1.66 0.90 41.44
C PHE A 28 1.25 -0.06 42.57
N LEU A 29 -0.06 -0.17 42.85
CA LEU A 29 -0.64 -0.98 43.94
C LEU A 29 -1.35 -2.27 43.46
N ALA A 30 -1.43 -2.52 42.15
CA ALA A 30 -2.02 -3.75 41.61
C ALA A 30 -0.97 -4.84 41.28
N LEU A 31 0.32 -4.54 41.46
CA LEU A 31 1.44 -5.45 41.17
C LEU A 31 2.16 -5.99 42.43
N ILE A 32 1.60 -5.77 43.63
CA ILE A 32 2.10 -6.30 44.91
C ILE A 32 0.97 -7.00 45.66
N LEU A 33 0.31 -7.98 45.01
CA LEU A 33 -0.60 -8.90 45.71
C LEU A 33 -0.62 -10.30 45.07
N VAL A 34 0.54 -10.82 44.64
CA VAL A 34 0.67 -12.21 44.14
C VAL A 34 1.88 -12.97 44.75
N LEU A 35 2.67 -12.39 45.65
CA LEU A 35 3.68 -13.16 46.39
C LEU A 35 3.71 -12.77 47.86
N ILE A 36 3.00 -13.57 48.67
CA ILE A 36 3.31 -14.06 50.02
C ILE A 36 1.96 -14.61 50.52
N VAL A 37 1.76 -15.94 50.45
CA VAL A 37 1.21 -16.74 51.56
C VAL A 37 1.78 -18.15 51.40
N LEU A 38 2.85 -18.42 52.15
CA LEU A 38 3.27 -19.78 52.53
C LEU A 38 2.14 -20.46 53.34
N PRO A 39 2.07 -21.80 53.33
CA PRO A 39 0.95 -22.55 53.88
C PRO A 39 0.98 -22.46 55.41
N ILE A 40 0.06 -21.70 56.00
CA ILE A 40 -0.22 -21.80 57.42
C ILE A 40 -1.19 -22.96 57.58
N GLY A 41 -0.65 -24.10 58.01
CA GLY A 41 -1.45 -25.19 58.54
C GLY A 41 -2.30 -24.68 59.70
N VAL A 42 -3.62 -24.64 59.49
CA VAL A 42 -4.59 -24.58 60.57
C VAL A 42 -5.30 -25.93 60.60
N ARG A 43 -4.69 -26.88 61.32
CA ARG A 43 -5.46 -27.92 62.01
C ARG A 43 -6.23 -27.20 63.14
N GLY A 44 -7.36 -26.61 62.77
CA GLY A 44 -8.41 -26.24 63.70
C GLY A 44 -9.57 -27.17 63.39
N ALA A 45 -10.02 -27.95 64.37
CA ALA A 45 -11.22 -28.78 64.24
C ALA A 45 -12.40 -27.88 63.88
N ALA A 46 -12.72 -27.80 62.59
CA ALA A 46 -13.84 -27.02 62.08
C ALA A 46 -15.13 -27.69 62.57
N GLY A 47 -15.87 -26.99 63.44
CA GLY A 47 -17.22 -27.41 63.80
C GLY A 47 -18.07 -27.48 62.53
N LYS A 48 -18.57 -28.67 62.20
CA LYS A 48 -19.44 -28.87 61.04
C LYS A 48 -20.80 -28.25 61.34
N GLY A 49 -21.33 -27.43 60.43
CA GLY A 49 -22.75 -27.08 60.41
C GLY A 49 -23.57 -28.24 59.83
N ILE A 50 -24.86 -28.29 60.12
CA ILE A 50 -25.72 -29.39 59.68
C ILE A 50 -26.80 -28.84 58.76
N ILE A 51 -26.94 -29.42 57.57
CA ILE A 51 -28.12 -29.24 56.73
C ILE A 51 -28.98 -30.49 56.90
N SER A 52 -30.22 -30.30 57.34
CA SER A 52 -31.22 -31.35 57.40
C SER A 52 -32.47 -30.92 56.64
N GLY A 53 -33.31 -31.87 56.28
CA GLY A 53 -34.57 -31.51 55.61
C GLY A 53 -35.47 -32.70 55.38
N LEU A 54 -36.72 -32.39 55.04
CA LEU A 54 -37.78 -33.35 54.71
C LEU A 54 -38.20 -33.13 53.25
N ILE A 55 -38.07 -34.18 52.43
CA ILE A 55 -38.47 -34.16 51.02
C ILE A 55 -39.81 -34.89 50.89
N LEU A 56 -40.80 -34.18 50.37
CA LEU A 56 -42.16 -34.67 50.15
C LEU A 56 -42.50 -34.64 48.65
N ASP A 57 -43.36 -35.55 48.24
CA ASP A 57 -44.13 -35.50 46.99
C ASP A 57 -45.12 -34.32 47.05
N GLU A 58 -45.63 -33.91 45.89
CA GLU A 58 -46.71 -32.95 45.70
C GLU A 58 -47.96 -33.29 46.54
N ASP A 59 -48.27 -34.59 46.66
CA ASP A 59 -49.36 -35.12 47.50
C ASP A 59 -49.03 -35.17 49.01
N GLY A 60 -47.83 -34.70 49.42
CA GLY A 60 -47.40 -34.61 50.82
C GLY A 60 -46.85 -35.90 51.43
N LYS A 61 -46.58 -36.94 50.61
CA LYS A 61 -45.98 -38.20 51.05
C LYS A 61 -44.44 -38.10 51.09
N PRO A 62 -43.75 -38.68 52.09
CA PRO A 62 -42.29 -38.66 52.14
C PRO A 62 -41.64 -39.50 51.04
N LEU A 63 -40.68 -38.91 50.31
CA LEU A 63 -39.96 -39.59 49.23
C LEU A 63 -38.72 -40.30 49.77
N LYS A 64 -38.76 -41.64 49.76
CA LYS A 64 -37.62 -42.50 50.17
C LYS A 64 -36.60 -42.57 49.04
N ASN A 65 -35.31 -42.49 49.39
CA ASN A 65 -34.18 -42.65 48.46
C ASN A 65 -34.01 -41.53 47.41
N ALA A 66 -34.58 -40.34 47.67
CA ALA A 66 -34.35 -39.13 46.88
C ALA A 66 -32.89 -38.69 46.96
N TYR A 67 -32.33 -38.36 45.81
CA TYR A 67 -30.94 -37.97 45.64
C TYR A 67 -30.75 -36.49 45.97
N ILE A 68 -29.72 -36.18 46.75
CA ILE A 68 -29.42 -34.83 47.21
C ILE A 68 -27.95 -34.53 46.94
N GLY A 69 -27.73 -33.62 46.01
CA GLY A 69 -26.42 -33.09 45.66
C GLY A 69 -26.19 -31.71 46.25
N LEU A 70 -25.06 -31.52 46.93
CA LEU A 70 -24.65 -30.26 47.53
C LEU A 70 -23.40 -29.73 46.85
N ILE A 71 -23.49 -28.53 46.29
CA ILE A 71 -22.36 -27.84 45.67
C ILE A 71 -21.89 -26.72 46.61
N GLY A 72 -20.64 -26.81 47.04
CA GLY A 72 -20.00 -25.92 48.01
C GLY A 72 -18.82 -25.13 47.44
N PRO A 73 -17.95 -24.59 48.32
CA PRO A 73 -16.83 -23.75 47.91
C PRO A 73 -15.88 -24.52 47.00
N TYR A 74 -15.29 -23.82 46.02
CA TYR A 74 -14.33 -24.38 45.05
C TYR A 74 -14.85 -25.57 44.24
N GLY A 75 -16.18 -25.75 44.13
CA GLY A 75 -16.79 -26.84 43.36
C GLY A 75 -16.84 -28.18 44.11
N ALA A 76 -16.67 -28.19 45.43
CA ALA A 76 -16.84 -29.39 46.23
C ALA A 76 -18.29 -29.92 46.11
N VAL A 77 -18.45 -31.17 45.69
CA VAL A 77 -19.74 -31.86 45.59
C VAL A 77 -19.86 -32.86 46.75
N LEU A 78 -20.92 -32.77 47.53
CA LEU A 78 -21.28 -33.77 48.54
C LEU A 78 -22.64 -34.37 48.19
N GLU A 79 -22.79 -35.67 48.37
CA GLU A 79 -23.98 -36.40 47.93
C GLU A 79 -24.56 -37.18 49.11
N THR A 80 -25.89 -37.22 49.20
CA THR A 80 -26.60 -38.04 50.18
C THR A 80 -27.97 -38.46 49.63
N ARG A 81 -28.65 -39.37 50.32
CA ARG A 81 -29.98 -39.84 49.95
C ARG A 81 -30.93 -39.76 51.14
N THR A 82 -32.23 -39.59 50.87
CA THR A 82 -33.24 -39.56 51.94
C THR A 82 -33.49 -40.95 52.51
N ASP A 83 -33.78 -41.01 53.81
CA ASP A 83 -34.19 -42.21 54.52
C ASP A 83 -35.64 -42.61 54.19
N SER A 84 -36.16 -43.68 54.82
CA SER A 84 -37.53 -44.15 54.63
C SER A 84 -38.62 -43.16 55.06
N SER A 85 -38.27 -42.11 55.79
CA SER A 85 -39.17 -41.03 56.21
C SER A 85 -38.98 -39.76 55.37
N GLY A 86 -38.24 -39.82 54.28
CA GLY A 86 -37.94 -38.68 53.41
C GLY A 86 -36.98 -37.67 54.01
N ARG A 87 -36.26 -38.02 55.09
CA ARG A 87 -35.35 -37.11 55.80
C ARG A 87 -33.92 -37.35 55.37
N PHE A 88 -33.13 -36.29 55.38
CA PHE A 88 -31.69 -36.37 55.21
C PHE A 88 -30.97 -35.45 56.20
N ARG A 89 -29.71 -35.77 56.46
CA ARG A 89 -28.84 -34.97 57.32
C ARG A 89 -27.41 -35.05 56.81
N ILE A 90 -26.81 -33.91 56.51
CA ILE A 90 -25.43 -33.84 56.03
C ILE A 90 -24.65 -32.76 56.76
N ALA A 91 -23.41 -33.08 57.13
CA ALA A 91 -22.54 -32.19 57.86
C ALA A 91 -21.63 -31.44 56.88
N VAL A 92 -21.73 -30.11 56.85
CA VAL A 92 -21.05 -29.23 55.89
C VAL A 92 -20.17 -28.20 56.58
N VAL A 93 -19.18 -27.67 55.85
CA VAL A 93 -18.35 -26.56 56.33
C VAL A 93 -19.08 -25.22 56.18
N MET A 94 -18.68 -24.21 56.96
CA MET A 94 -19.25 -22.87 56.93
C MET A 94 -19.09 -22.23 55.54
N TRP A 95 -20.15 -22.24 54.75
CA TRP A 95 -20.19 -21.61 53.43
C TRP A 95 -21.61 -21.52 52.87
N ARG A 96 -21.76 -20.96 51.66
CA ARG A 96 -23.01 -20.94 50.91
C ARG A 96 -23.18 -22.23 50.10
N TRP A 97 -24.13 -23.06 50.47
CA TRP A 97 -24.38 -24.32 49.78
C TRP A 97 -25.57 -24.22 48.83
N TYR A 98 -25.41 -24.77 47.63
CA TYR A 98 -26.51 -24.98 46.68
C TYR A 98 -26.91 -26.45 46.73
N LEU A 99 -28.17 -26.69 47.05
CA LEU A 99 -28.78 -28.00 47.14
C LEU A 99 -29.54 -28.31 45.85
N TYR A 100 -29.32 -29.49 45.29
CA TYR A 100 -30.03 -30.04 44.16
C TYR A 100 -30.71 -31.32 44.62
N ILE A 101 -32.02 -31.38 44.48
CA ILE A 101 -32.84 -32.53 44.91
C ILE A 101 -33.47 -33.14 43.67
N MET A 102 -33.27 -34.44 43.49
CA MET A 102 -33.79 -35.21 42.37
C MET A 102 -34.35 -36.54 42.88
N TYR A 103 -35.45 -37.00 42.29
CA TYR A 103 -35.99 -38.32 42.58
C TYR A 103 -36.59 -38.88 41.31
N ASP A 104 -36.30 -40.15 41.06
CA ASP A 104 -36.65 -40.89 39.86
C ASP A 104 -37.01 -42.32 40.30
N ASP A 105 -38.16 -42.85 39.87
CA ASP A 105 -38.53 -44.25 40.11
C ASP A 105 -37.87 -45.13 39.04
N PRO A 106 -37.03 -46.11 39.40
CA PRO A 106 -36.39 -46.99 38.41
C PRO A 106 -37.37 -47.77 37.52
N ASN A 107 -38.66 -47.81 37.86
CA ASN A 107 -39.70 -48.53 37.12
C ASN A 107 -40.40 -47.68 36.05
N THR A 108 -40.16 -46.38 35.99
CA THR A 108 -40.71 -45.46 34.99
C THR A 108 -39.64 -45.10 33.95
N PRO A 109 -40.03 -44.80 32.70
CA PRO A 109 -39.07 -44.54 31.63
C PRO A 109 -38.44 -43.13 31.68
N GLY A 110 -38.98 -42.19 32.45
CA GLY A 110 -38.46 -40.83 32.60
C GLY A 110 -38.68 -40.29 34.01
N MET A 111 -38.10 -39.13 34.33
CA MET A 111 -38.13 -38.58 35.69
C MET A 111 -39.55 -38.31 36.18
N ASP A 112 -39.93 -38.95 37.28
CA ASP A 112 -41.23 -38.78 37.94
C ASP A 112 -41.43 -37.44 38.65
N TYR A 113 -40.35 -36.69 38.90
CA TYR A 113 -40.38 -35.43 39.63
C TYR A 113 -39.43 -34.40 39.02
N VAL A 114 -39.88 -33.14 38.99
CA VAL A 114 -39.06 -32.03 38.52
C VAL A 114 -37.93 -31.77 39.52
N PRO A 115 -36.65 -31.76 39.10
CA PRO A 115 -35.53 -31.38 39.95
C PRO A 115 -35.74 -30.02 40.60
N ALA A 116 -35.39 -29.89 41.87
CA ALA A 116 -35.54 -28.64 42.61
C ALA A 116 -34.19 -28.13 43.12
N GLN A 117 -34.06 -26.81 43.17
CA GLN A 117 -32.85 -26.14 43.65
C GLN A 117 -33.17 -25.29 44.88
N TRP A 118 -32.29 -25.39 45.88
CA TRP A 118 -32.35 -24.53 47.06
C TRP A 118 -30.96 -23.98 47.39
N SER A 119 -30.89 -22.82 48.05
CA SER A 119 -29.60 -22.25 48.47
C SER A 119 -29.67 -21.72 49.88
N THR A 120 -28.63 -21.96 50.67
CA THR A 120 -28.54 -21.46 52.04
C THR A 120 -27.12 -21.15 52.46
N TYR A 121 -26.98 -20.37 53.52
CA TYR A 121 -25.71 -20.07 54.16
C TYR A 121 -25.68 -20.74 55.54
N VAL A 122 -24.70 -21.62 55.76
CA VAL A 122 -24.59 -22.38 57.01
C VAL A 122 -23.48 -21.77 57.88
N THR A 123 -23.82 -21.42 59.12
CA THR A 123 -22.88 -20.91 60.13
C THR A 123 -22.43 -22.02 61.08
N GLN A 124 -21.30 -21.83 61.76
CA GLN A 124 -20.71 -22.84 62.64
C GLN A 124 -21.68 -23.25 63.76
N GLY A 125 -21.93 -24.55 63.92
CA GLY A 125 -22.83 -25.11 64.95
C GLY A 125 -24.33 -24.88 64.70
N SER A 126 -24.72 -24.27 63.58
CA SER A 126 -26.13 -24.12 63.19
C SER A 126 -26.64 -25.38 62.49
N GLU A 127 -27.90 -25.73 62.76
CA GLU A 127 -28.66 -26.69 61.98
C GLU A 127 -29.72 -25.93 61.16
N VAL A 128 -29.59 -25.99 59.84
CA VAL A 128 -30.56 -25.39 58.92
C VAL A 128 -31.44 -26.51 58.40
N SER A 129 -32.72 -26.46 58.78
CA SER A 129 -33.73 -27.44 58.36
C SER A 129 -34.74 -26.81 57.40
N PHE A 130 -35.12 -27.53 56.35
CA PHE A 130 -36.16 -27.10 55.41
C PHE A 130 -37.04 -28.27 54.98
N THR A 131 -38.26 -27.96 54.55
CA THR A 131 -39.18 -28.93 53.93
C THR A 131 -39.41 -28.50 52.50
N LEU A 132 -39.16 -29.38 51.53
CA LEU A 132 -39.37 -29.11 50.11
C LEU A 132 -40.34 -30.13 49.53
N ARG A 133 -41.26 -29.64 48.70
CA ARG A 133 -42.17 -30.48 47.90
C ARG A 133 -41.66 -30.52 46.47
N LEU A 134 -41.50 -31.71 45.92
CA LEU A 134 -41.19 -31.89 44.50
C LEU A 134 -42.50 -31.95 43.72
N GLU A 135 -42.55 -31.20 42.61
CA GLU A 135 -43.65 -31.25 41.65
C GLU A 135 -43.53 -32.53 40.81
N LYS A 136 -44.66 -33.14 40.46
CA LYS A 136 -44.67 -34.30 39.55
C LYS A 136 -44.09 -33.91 38.19
N GLY A 137 -43.22 -34.76 37.64
CA GLY A 137 -42.43 -34.51 36.44
C GLY A 137 -42.62 -35.56 35.37
N ALA A 138 -42.14 -35.22 34.17
CA ALA A 138 -42.01 -36.09 33.01
C ALA A 138 -40.77 -35.67 32.20
N SER A 139 -40.14 -36.58 31.45
CA SER A 139 -38.91 -36.30 30.69
C SER A 139 -39.19 -36.09 29.19
N LEU A 140 -38.57 -35.05 28.64
CA LEU A 140 -38.47 -34.80 27.20
C LEU A 140 -37.03 -35.04 26.73
N PHE A 141 -36.86 -35.97 25.79
CA PHE A 141 -35.59 -36.22 25.13
C PHE A 141 -35.58 -35.54 23.76
N LEU A 142 -34.61 -34.65 23.55
CA LEU A 142 -34.54 -33.82 22.35
C LEU A 142 -33.52 -34.37 21.36
N ASP A 143 -34.02 -35.09 20.36
CA ASP A 143 -33.24 -35.77 19.34
C ASP A 143 -33.00 -34.89 18.11
N GLY A 144 -31.93 -35.19 17.37
CA GLY A 144 -31.60 -34.52 16.11
C GLY A 144 -30.59 -33.37 16.25
N GLU A 145 -29.75 -33.19 15.24
CA GLU A 145 -28.77 -32.10 15.22
C GLU A 145 -29.41 -30.79 14.73
N ILE A 146 -29.11 -29.68 15.40
CA ILE A 146 -29.57 -28.36 14.98
C ILE A 146 -28.50 -27.73 14.12
N TRP A 147 -28.92 -27.29 12.94
CA TRP A 147 -28.09 -26.56 11.99
C TRP A 147 -28.69 -25.19 11.76
N PHE A 148 -27.86 -24.15 11.82
CA PHE A 148 -28.25 -22.80 11.42
C PHE A 148 -27.78 -22.53 10.00
N VAL A 149 -28.62 -21.94 9.16
CA VAL A 149 -28.26 -21.64 7.75
C VAL A 149 -27.07 -20.69 7.62
N GLU A 150 -26.69 -20.00 8.68
CA GLU A 150 -25.52 -19.11 8.75
C GLU A 150 -24.19 -19.88 8.88
N SER A 151 -24.24 -21.17 9.22
CA SER A 151 -23.08 -21.98 9.58
C SER A 151 -23.09 -23.34 8.88
N SER A 152 -21.91 -23.78 8.47
CA SER A 152 -21.62 -25.15 8.02
C SER A 152 -21.35 -26.12 9.18
N LYS A 153 -21.58 -25.69 10.43
CA LYS A 153 -21.40 -26.50 11.64
C LYS A 153 -22.69 -26.64 12.43
N PRO A 154 -22.92 -27.82 13.05
CA PRO A 154 -24.03 -28.01 13.96
C PRO A 154 -23.82 -27.22 15.26
N VAL A 155 -24.92 -26.96 15.95
CA VAL A 155 -24.93 -26.43 17.31
C VAL A 155 -24.22 -27.39 18.26
N ASN A 156 -23.37 -26.85 19.14
CA ASN A 156 -22.61 -27.64 20.12
C ASN A 156 -22.85 -27.21 21.57
N PHE A 157 -23.81 -26.32 21.79
CA PHE A 157 -24.22 -25.87 23.11
C PHE A 157 -25.72 -25.63 23.11
N TYR A 158 -26.41 -26.31 24.02
CA TYR A 158 -27.86 -26.26 24.16
C TYR A 158 -28.23 -25.76 25.54
N ARG A 159 -29.20 -24.86 25.63
CA ARG A 159 -29.82 -24.46 26.89
C ARG A 159 -31.31 -24.43 26.71
N PHE A 160 -32.01 -25.26 27.47
CA PHE A 160 -33.46 -25.38 27.42
C PHE A 160 -34.05 -24.68 28.63
N THR A 161 -35.11 -23.90 28.43
CA THR A 161 -35.85 -23.26 29.52
C THR A 161 -37.33 -23.61 29.39
N VAL A 162 -37.88 -24.28 30.40
CA VAL A 162 -39.30 -24.61 30.47
C VAL A 162 -40.07 -23.35 30.88
N VAL A 163 -41.10 -23.01 30.10
CA VAL A 163 -41.96 -21.85 30.35
C VAL A 163 -43.43 -22.21 30.14
N ASP A 164 -44.32 -21.45 30.78
CA ASP A 164 -45.75 -21.58 30.57
C ASP A 164 -46.20 -20.99 29.20
N LEU A 165 -47.51 -21.06 28.92
CA LEU A 165 -48.09 -20.50 27.69
C LEU A 165 -47.99 -18.96 27.61
N GLU A 166 -47.82 -18.27 28.74
CA GLU A 166 -47.56 -16.83 28.83
C GLU A 166 -46.07 -16.47 28.74
N LYS A 167 -45.19 -17.46 28.55
CA LYS A 167 -43.71 -17.35 28.50
C LYS A 167 -43.08 -16.91 29.82
N LYS A 168 -43.75 -17.14 30.95
CA LYS A 168 -43.21 -16.94 32.30
C LYS A 168 -42.63 -18.26 32.84
N PRO A 169 -41.66 -18.18 33.78
CA PRO A 169 -41.18 -19.37 34.49
C PRO A 169 -42.33 -20.00 35.28
N HIS A 170 -42.40 -21.34 35.28
CA HIS A 170 -43.55 -22.06 35.84
C HIS A 170 -43.56 -22.10 37.38
N SER A 171 -42.41 -22.12 38.05
CA SER A 171 -42.29 -22.23 39.51
C SER A 171 -40.96 -21.61 39.99
N ASP A 172 -40.94 -21.04 41.21
CA ASP A 172 -39.76 -20.36 41.78
C ASP A 172 -38.74 -21.33 42.40
N ASN A 173 -39.15 -22.54 42.79
CA ASN A 173 -38.30 -23.51 43.51
C ASN A 173 -37.84 -24.69 42.62
N SER A 174 -38.55 -24.97 41.52
CA SER A 174 -38.22 -26.03 40.58
C SER A 174 -37.19 -25.53 39.54
N ILE A 175 -36.28 -26.41 39.13
CA ILE A 175 -35.29 -26.09 38.10
C ILE A 175 -36.01 -26.04 36.75
N MET A 176 -35.94 -24.88 36.10
CA MET A 176 -36.56 -24.68 34.79
C MET A 176 -35.55 -24.63 33.65
N THR A 177 -34.25 -24.70 33.95
CA THR A 177 -33.19 -24.57 32.94
C THR A 177 -32.33 -25.83 32.89
N TYR A 178 -32.24 -26.42 31.69
CA TYR A 178 -31.57 -27.68 31.41
C TYR A 178 -30.56 -27.52 30.26
N GLY A 179 -29.69 -28.51 30.06
CA GLY A 179 -28.73 -28.57 28.96
C GLY A 179 -27.28 -28.18 29.31
N SER A 180 -26.47 -27.96 28.28
CA SER A 180 -25.04 -27.74 28.33
C SER A 180 -24.64 -26.62 29.32
N GLY A 181 -23.65 -26.93 30.17
CA GLY A 181 -23.10 -25.98 31.16
C GLY A 181 -23.97 -25.74 32.39
N THR A 182 -25.08 -26.46 32.56
CA THR A 182 -25.83 -26.48 33.83
C THR A 182 -25.12 -27.36 34.87
N ASN A 183 -25.40 -27.12 36.16
CA ASN A 183 -24.83 -27.93 37.24
C ASN A 183 -25.36 -29.38 37.23
N LEU A 184 -26.58 -29.59 36.70
CA LEU A 184 -27.19 -30.91 36.49
C LEU A 184 -26.34 -31.78 35.55
N VAL A 185 -25.95 -31.25 34.40
CA VAL A 185 -25.05 -31.97 33.47
C VAL A 185 -23.65 -32.11 34.07
N ARG A 186 -23.08 -31.01 34.58
CA ARG A 186 -21.66 -30.96 34.96
C ARG A 186 -21.29 -31.83 36.16
N TYR A 187 -22.16 -31.88 37.17
CA TYR A 187 -21.87 -32.55 38.44
C TYR A 187 -22.76 -33.75 38.72
N PHE A 188 -23.92 -33.84 38.06
CA PHE A 188 -24.92 -34.87 38.35
C PHE A 188 -25.20 -35.82 37.18
N GLY A 189 -24.45 -35.72 36.08
CA GLY A 189 -24.46 -36.71 34.99
C GLY A 189 -25.74 -36.78 34.17
N MET A 190 -26.61 -35.77 34.26
CA MET A 190 -27.82 -35.67 33.44
C MET A 190 -27.47 -35.47 31.96
N ASP A 191 -28.26 -36.03 31.05
CA ASP A 191 -28.06 -35.85 29.60
C ASP A 191 -28.24 -34.36 29.23
N GLU A 192 -27.38 -33.85 28.33
CA GLU A 192 -27.47 -32.49 27.82
C GLU A 192 -28.75 -32.20 27.03
N ARG A 193 -29.44 -33.24 26.56
CA ARG A 193 -30.66 -33.16 25.74
C ARG A 193 -31.93 -33.61 26.47
N GLU A 194 -31.82 -33.91 27.77
CA GLU A 194 -32.95 -34.22 28.62
C GLU A 194 -33.52 -32.95 29.27
N VAL A 195 -34.83 -32.77 29.20
CA VAL A 195 -35.57 -31.66 29.81
C VAL A 195 -36.72 -32.21 30.62
N VAL A 196 -36.74 -31.93 31.92
CA VAL A 196 -37.84 -32.38 32.78
C VAL A 196 -38.91 -31.30 32.83
N VAL A 197 -40.15 -31.69 32.56
CA VAL A 197 -41.32 -30.81 32.52
C VAL A 197 -42.34 -31.21 33.60
N PRO A 198 -43.12 -30.26 34.15
CA PRO A 198 -44.18 -30.57 35.10
C PRO A 198 -45.27 -31.45 34.46
N ALA A 199 -45.65 -32.52 35.16
CA ALA A 199 -46.68 -33.45 34.71
C ALA A 199 -48.06 -32.77 34.65
N ASP A 200 -48.91 -33.24 33.73
CA ASP A 200 -50.28 -32.78 33.47
C ASP A 200 -50.46 -31.27 33.22
N THR A 201 -49.36 -30.55 33.02
CA THR A 201 -49.32 -29.11 32.84
C THR A 201 -48.92 -28.74 31.42
N LYS A 202 -49.59 -27.74 30.84
CA LYS A 202 -49.28 -27.26 29.49
C LYS A 202 -48.04 -26.37 29.52
N VAL A 203 -46.94 -26.84 28.91
CA VAL A 203 -45.69 -26.10 28.85
C VAL A 203 -45.14 -26.00 27.42
N ILE A 204 -44.25 -25.03 27.21
CA ILE A 204 -43.43 -24.91 25.99
C ILE A 204 -41.96 -24.78 26.40
N VAL A 205 -41.06 -25.23 25.53
CA VAL A 205 -39.62 -25.20 25.81
C VAL A 205 -38.98 -24.11 24.98
N ARG A 206 -38.34 -23.14 25.62
CA ARG A 206 -37.48 -22.17 24.96
C ARG A 206 -36.08 -22.77 24.83
N LEU A 207 -35.65 -23.05 23.62
CA LEU A 207 -34.29 -23.47 23.33
C LEU A 207 -33.44 -22.24 23.02
N HIS A 208 -32.28 -22.16 23.66
CA HIS A 208 -31.18 -21.30 23.30
C HIS A 208 -30.03 -22.18 22.79
N ALA A 209 -29.77 -22.11 21.49
CA ALA A 209 -28.78 -22.91 20.80
C ALA A 209 -27.63 -22.02 20.33
N SER A 210 -26.39 -22.42 20.57
CA SER A 210 -25.22 -21.65 20.14
C SER A 210 -24.08 -22.51 19.58
N ILE A 211 -23.37 -21.92 18.63
CA ILE A 211 -22.14 -22.46 18.03
C ILE A 211 -20.98 -21.71 18.65
N THR A 212 -20.38 -22.28 19.70
CA THR A 212 -19.38 -21.60 20.54
C THR A 212 -18.15 -21.14 19.74
N SER A 213 -17.78 -21.85 18.68
CA SER A 213 -16.61 -21.51 17.84
C SER A 213 -16.79 -20.25 16.99
N ILE A 214 -18.02 -19.93 16.56
CA ILE A 214 -18.30 -18.82 15.63
C ILE A 214 -19.16 -17.73 16.30
N ARG A 215 -19.52 -17.91 17.58
CA ARG A 215 -20.36 -16.98 18.38
C ARG A 215 -21.72 -16.67 17.76
N ILE A 216 -22.31 -17.64 17.06
CA ILE A 216 -23.70 -17.58 16.61
C ILE A 216 -24.57 -18.16 17.72
N SER A 217 -25.59 -17.43 18.14
CA SER A 217 -26.53 -17.88 19.17
C SER A 217 -27.93 -17.40 18.84
N HIS A 218 -28.89 -18.34 18.81
CA HIS A 218 -30.28 -18.03 18.57
C HIS A 218 -31.17 -18.72 19.59
N ALA A 219 -32.33 -18.13 19.83
CA ALA A 219 -33.33 -18.71 20.69
C ALA A 219 -34.68 -18.80 19.99
N PHE A 220 -35.31 -19.96 20.07
CA PHE A 220 -36.64 -20.22 19.53
C PHE A 220 -37.42 -21.17 20.44
N TYR A 221 -38.72 -21.30 20.17
CA TYR A 221 -39.62 -22.11 20.98
C TYR A 221 -39.88 -23.44 20.29
N ILE A 222 -39.73 -24.53 21.03
CA ILE A 222 -40.12 -25.88 20.61
C ILE A 222 -41.53 -26.11 21.13
N LYS A 223 -42.43 -26.53 20.24
CA LYS A 223 -43.83 -26.80 20.54
C LYS A 223 -44.18 -28.18 20.00
N GLY A 224 -44.83 -29.02 20.80
CA GLY A 224 -45.37 -30.29 20.31
C GLY A 224 -46.41 -30.08 19.21
N ASP A 225 -46.86 -31.15 18.54
CA ASP A 225 -47.81 -31.04 17.42
C ASP A 225 -49.13 -30.34 17.78
N ALA A 226 -49.53 -30.39 19.07
CA ALA A 226 -50.69 -29.68 19.61
C ALA A 226 -50.41 -28.21 20.01
N GLY A 227 -49.18 -27.72 19.81
CA GLY A 227 -48.73 -26.37 20.17
C GLY A 227 -48.18 -26.22 21.60
N PHE A 228 -48.23 -27.29 22.41
CA PHE A 228 -47.73 -27.37 23.78
C PHE A 228 -47.40 -28.83 24.14
N PHE A 229 -46.64 -29.04 25.21
CA PHE A 229 -46.42 -30.35 25.80
C PHE A 229 -47.33 -30.53 27.01
N LYS A 230 -47.97 -31.70 27.12
CA LYS A 230 -48.71 -32.15 28.30
C LYS A 230 -48.45 -33.65 28.43
N LEU A 231 -47.68 -34.03 29.43
CA LEU A 231 -47.24 -35.41 29.67
C LEU A 231 -47.74 -35.89 31.03
N SER A 232 -48.01 -37.17 31.17
CA SER A 232 -48.33 -37.79 32.45
C SER A 232 -47.06 -38.02 33.28
N GLN A 233 -47.21 -38.19 34.60
CA GLN A 233 -46.09 -38.41 35.51
C GLN A 233 -45.23 -39.61 35.09
N GLY A 234 -43.91 -39.44 35.06
CA GLY A 234 -42.94 -40.49 34.69
C GLY A 234 -42.95 -40.87 33.20
N GLU A 235 -43.74 -40.16 32.36
CA GLU A 235 -43.75 -40.36 30.92
C GLU A 235 -42.46 -39.80 30.29
N ALA A 236 -41.91 -40.52 29.31
CA ALA A 236 -40.74 -40.09 28.54
C ALA A 236 -41.10 -39.99 27.05
N VAL A 237 -40.86 -38.83 26.44
CA VAL A 237 -41.14 -38.61 25.02
C VAL A 237 -39.92 -38.08 24.29
N HIS A 238 -39.61 -38.72 23.15
CA HIS A 238 -38.57 -38.30 22.21
C HIS A 238 -39.13 -37.35 21.16
N ILE A 239 -38.47 -36.20 20.95
CA ILE A 239 -38.89 -35.18 19.99
C ILE A 239 -37.72 -34.85 19.07
N ASP A 240 -37.98 -34.90 17.77
CA ASP A 240 -37.03 -34.45 16.75
C ASP A 240 -37.06 -32.92 16.58
N ILE A 241 -36.02 -32.24 17.04
CA ILE A 241 -35.91 -30.77 17.01
C ILE A 241 -35.53 -30.22 15.63
N ARG A 242 -35.21 -31.07 14.65
CA ARG A 242 -34.83 -30.63 13.29
C ARG A 242 -35.94 -29.86 12.60
N LYS A 243 -37.20 -30.24 12.83
CA LYS A 243 -38.38 -29.56 12.28
C LYS A 243 -38.48 -28.12 12.77
N ASP A 244 -38.38 -27.89 14.08
CA ASP A 244 -38.44 -26.55 14.68
C ASP A 244 -37.23 -25.68 14.24
N ALA A 245 -36.05 -26.27 14.19
CA ALA A 245 -34.85 -25.60 13.67
C ALA A 245 -35.02 -25.18 12.20
N LEU A 246 -35.61 -26.03 11.36
CA LEU A 246 -35.87 -25.72 9.95
C LEU A 246 -36.89 -24.57 9.81
N ILE A 247 -37.97 -24.58 10.60
CA ILE A 247 -38.97 -23.49 10.64
C ILE A 247 -38.29 -22.16 11.01
N TYR A 248 -37.42 -22.18 12.00
CA TYR A 248 -36.62 -21.01 12.38
C TYR A 248 -35.77 -20.50 11.21
N ASN A 249 -35.01 -21.40 10.56
CA ASN A 249 -34.16 -21.07 9.42
C ASN A 249 -34.95 -20.50 8.23
N ILE A 250 -36.14 -21.04 7.93
CA ILE A 250 -37.01 -20.54 6.86
C ILE A 250 -37.45 -19.10 7.16
N ASN A 251 -37.85 -18.81 8.41
CA ASN A 251 -38.27 -17.46 8.80
C ASN A 251 -37.13 -16.45 8.74
N LEU A 252 -35.93 -16.87 9.17
CA LEU A 252 -34.71 -16.07 9.02
C LEU A 252 -34.44 -15.78 7.53
N MET A 253 -34.51 -16.80 6.68
CA MET A 253 -34.28 -16.65 5.24
C MET A 253 -35.30 -15.76 4.56
N LYS A 254 -36.59 -15.85 4.89
CA LYS A 254 -37.62 -14.93 4.37
C LYS A 254 -37.30 -13.48 4.72
N THR A 255 -36.83 -13.22 5.93
CA THR A 255 -36.42 -11.87 6.36
C THR A 255 -35.23 -11.37 5.55
N ASN A 256 -34.24 -12.23 5.31
CA ASN A 256 -33.06 -11.90 4.52
C ASN A 256 -33.41 -11.65 3.05
N VAL A 257 -34.22 -12.52 2.43
CA VAL A 257 -34.64 -12.37 1.03
C VAL A 257 -35.47 -11.09 0.85
N ASN A 258 -36.37 -10.76 1.79
CA ASN A 258 -37.11 -9.50 1.74
C ASN A 258 -36.19 -8.28 1.82
N SER A 259 -35.16 -8.33 2.68
CA SER A 259 -34.15 -7.27 2.79
C SER A 259 -33.29 -7.16 1.51
N ALA A 260 -32.97 -8.29 0.87
CA ALA A 260 -32.27 -8.30 -0.40
C ALA A 260 -33.13 -7.70 -1.53
N LEU A 261 -34.42 -8.07 -1.59
CA LEU A 261 -35.38 -7.52 -2.56
C LEU A 261 -35.57 -6.01 -2.37
N SER A 262 -35.59 -5.49 -1.14
CA SER A 262 -35.68 -4.04 -0.90
C SER A 262 -34.44 -3.31 -1.40
N LEU A 263 -33.24 -3.82 -1.08
CA LEU A 263 -31.98 -3.23 -1.57
C LEU A 263 -31.86 -3.31 -3.09
N LEU A 264 -32.33 -4.40 -3.69
CA LEU A 264 -32.35 -4.58 -5.15
C LEU A 264 -33.23 -3.51 -5.80
N ARG A 265 -34.43 -3.29 -5.25
CA ARG A 265 -35.34 -2.24 -5.72
C ARG A 265 -34.71 -0.85 -5.60
N ASP A 266 -34.09 -0.54 -4.46
CA ASP A 266 -33.42 0.75 -4.25
C ASP A 266 -32.28 0.97 -5.28
N ALA A 267 -31.53 -0.09 -5.63
CA ALA A 267 -30.49 -0.05 -6.65
C ALA A 267 -31.06 0.11 -8.07
N GLU A 268 -32.13 -0.61 -8.41
CA GLU A 268 -32.81 -0.49 -9.71
C GLU A 268 -33.44 0.90 -9.89
N GLU A 269 -34.09 1.46 -8.85
CA GLU A 269 -34.66 2.81 -8.86
C GLU A 269 -33.60 3.90 -9.00
N ALA A 270 -32.45 3.73 -8.33
CA ALA A 270 -31.29 4.59 -8.53
C ALA A 270 -30.72 4.49 -9.96
N GLY A 271 -30.99 3.38 -10.65
CA GLY A 271 -30.63 3.13 -12.04
C GLY A 271 -29.30 2.37 -12.19
N PHE A 272 -28.92 1.52 -11.24
CA PHE A 272 -27.77 0.62 -11.38
C PHE A 272 -28.14 -0.63 -12.18
N LEU A 273 -27.17 -1.19 -12.91
CA LEU A 273 -27.30 -2.49 -13.56
C LEU A 273 -27.01 -3.63 -12.57
N VAL A 274 -28.07 -4.23 -12.01
CA VAL A 274 -28.01 -5.29 -10.97
C VAL A 274 -28.70 -6.60 -11.41
N THR A 275 -28.56 -6.95 -12.70
CA THR A 275 -29.25 -8.11 -13.29
C THR A 275 -28.79 -9.45 -12.72
N ALA A 276 -27.51 -9.59 -12.38
CA ALA A 276 -26.97 -10.80 -11.77
C ALA A 276 -27.51 -10.97 -10.33
N GLU A 277 -27.49 -9.91 -9.54
CA GLU A 277 -28.02 -9.89 -8.18
C GLU A 277 -29.53 -10.18 -8.17
N ARG A 278 -30.28 -9.69 -9.16
CA ARG A 278 -31.68 -10.03 -9.34
C ARG A 278 -31.89 -11.53 -9.57
N GLN A 279 -31.07 -12.15 -10.42
CA GLN A 279 -31.17 -13.59 -10.68
C GLN A 279 -30.84 -14.39 -9.42
N ASP A 280 -29.74 -14.06 -8.73
CA ASP A 280 -29.32 -14.72 -7.48
C ASP A 280 -30.42 -14.64 -6.40
N ILE A 281 -31.08 -13.49 -6.26
CA ILE A 281 -32.16 -13.29 -5.27
C ILE A 281 -33.43 -14.07 -5.66
N MET A 282 -33.77 -14.15 -6.94
CA MET A 282 -34.94 -14.91 -7.41
C MET A 282 -34.74 -16.42 -7.28
N GLU A 283 -33.52 -16.91 -7.53
CA GLU A 283 -33.13 -18.30 -7.30
C GLU A 283 -33.21 -18.63 -5.80
N ALA A 284 -32.66 -17.77 -4.94
CA ALA A 284 -32.76 -17.94 -3.49
C ALA A 284 -34.23 -17.94 -2.99
N TYR A 285 -35.10 -17.12 -3.57
CA TYR A 285 -36.54 -17.13 -3.25
C TYR A 285 -37.17 -18.48 -3.62
N SER A 286 -36.86 -19.01 -4.81
CA SER A 286 -37.32 -20.33 -5.25
C SER A 286 -36.85 -21.46 -4.33
N ASP A 287 -35.59 -21.43 -3.89
CA ASP A 287 -35.02 -22.41 -2.96
C ASP A 287 -35.68 -22.39 -1.58
N VAL A 288 -36.05 -21.20 -1.09
CA VAL A 288 -36.81 -21.06 0.16
C VAL A 288 -38.20 -21.67 0.01
N ASP A 289 -38.89 -21.48 -1.12
CA ASP A 289 -40.19 -22.10 -1.36
C ASP A 289 -40.10 -23.63 -1.56
N ALA A 290 -39.05 -24.11 -2.23
CA ALA A 290 -38.78 -25.54 -2.37
C ALA A 290 -38.54 -26.23 -1.01
N SER A 291 -37.79 -25.58 -0.12
CA SER A 291 -37.52 -26.13 1.22
C SER A 291 -38.78 -26.26 2.09
N LEU A 292 -39.76 -25.36 1.93
CA LEU A 292 -41.09 -25.48 2.58
C LEU A 292 -41.85 -26.73 2.13
N LEU A 293 -41.75 -27.10 0.84
CA LEU A 293 -42.38 -28.32 0.30
C LEU A 293 -41.67 -29.59 0.81
N GLN A 294 -40.34 -29.59 0.85
CA GLN A 294 -39.54 -30.71 1.35
C GLN A 294 -39.73 -30.94 2.86
N MET A 295 -39.86 -29.86 3.65
CA MET A 295 -40.20 -29.94 5.08
C MET A 295 -41.51 -30.70 5.30
N LYS A 296 -42.54 -30.43 4.48
CA LYS A 296 -43.84 -31.13 4.56
C LYS A 296 -43.72 -32.62 4.20
N ARG A 297 -42.70 -33.01 3.43
CA ARG A 297 -42.39 -34.40 3.07
C ARG A 297 -41.42 -35.09 4.05
N MET A 298 -41.06 -34.44 5.16
CA MET A 298 -40.08 -34.93 6.15
C MET A 298 -38.65 -35.12 5.59
N GLN A 299 -38.29 -34.45 4.49
CA GLN A 299 -36.95 -34.47 3.91
C GLN A 299 -36.10 -33.31 4.46
N TYR A 300 -35.71 -33.40 5.74
CA TYR A 300 -35.09 -32.27 6.46
C TYR A 300 -33.70 -31.89 5.93
N ASP A 301 -32.87 -32.86 5.53
CA ASP A 301 -31.51 -32.60 5.06
C ASP A 301 -31.49 -31.90 3.69
N GLU A 302 -32.36 -32.31 2.77
CA GLU A 302 -32.51 -31.66 1.47
C GLU A 302 -33.06 -30.23 1.63
N ALA A 303 -34.07 -30.06 2.51
CA ALA A 303 -34.63 -28.76 2.81
C ALA A 303 -33.59 -27.80 3.40
N PHE A 304 -32.75 -28.28 4.31
CA PHE A 304 -31.65 -27.49 4.87
C PHE A 304 -30.60 -27.13 3.82
N THR A 305 -30.28 -28.04 2.90
CA THR A 305 -29.33 -27.80 1.81
C THR A 305 -29.80 -26.66 0.92
N ASN A 306 -31.06 -26.68 0.49
CA ASN A 306 -31.65 -25.60 -0.31
C ASN A 306 -31.65 -24.26 0.45
N LEU A 307 -31.98 -24.28 1.75
CA LEU A 307 -31.92 -23.07 2.59
C LEU A 307 -30.51 -22.50 2.73
N ARG A 308 -29.50 -23.36 2.83
CA ARG A 308 -28.09 -22.94 2.89
C ARG A 308 -27.66 -22.32 1.57
N THR A 309 -28.02 -22.90 0.42
CA THR A 309 -27.79 -22.31 -0.91
C THR A 309 -28.43 -20.94 -1.02
N ALA A 310 -29.71 -20.83 -0.64
CA ALA A 310 -30.44 -19.57 -0.62
C ALA A 310 -29.76 -18.52 0.29
N TYR A 311 -29.27 -18.92 1.47
CA TYR A 311 -28.54 -18.04 2.38
C TYR A 311 -27.27 -17.49 1.73
N ILE A 312 -26.47 -18.33 1.09
CA ILE A 312 -25.21 -17.92 0.47
C ILE A 312 -25.46 -16.91 -0.66
N LEU A 313 -26.45 -17.19 -1.53
CA LEU A 313 -26.85 -16.29 -2.62
C LEU A 313 -27.39 -14.95 -2.10
N THR A 314 -28.29 -15.01 -1.11
CA THR A 314 -28.94 -13.82 -0.52
C THR A 314 -27.94 -12.95 0.22
N SER A 315 -27.15 -13.53 1.13
CA SER A 315 -26.16 -12.78 1.92
C SER A 315 -25.11 -12.11 1.03
N ARG A 316 -24.64 -12.80 -0.02
CA ARG A 316 -23.74 -12.22 -1.02
C ARG A 316 -24.37 -11.06 -1.76
N SER A 317 -25.63 -11.20 -2.16
CA SER A 317 -26.37 -10.14 -2.87
C SER A 317 -26.60 -8.93 -1.97
N ILE A 318 -26.95 -9.12 -0.69
CA ILE A 318 -27.08 -8.04 0.30
C ILE A 318 -25.76 -7.30 0.48
N GLU A 319 -24.66 -8.01 0.72
CA GLU A 319 -23.34 -7.40 0.91
C GLU A 319 -22.92 -6.58 -0.31
N ARG A 320 -23.13 -7.12 -1.51
CA ARG A 320 -22.83 -6.43 -2.77
C ARG A 320 -23.72 -5.21 -2.99
N LEU A 321 -25.03 -5.32 -2.84
CA LEU A 321 -25.97 -4.21 -3.05
C LEU A 321 -25.74 -3.10 -2.03
N SER A 322 -25.55 -3.44 -0.76
CA SER A 322 -25.26 -2.46 0.30
C SER A 322 -23.91 -1.77 0.08
N SER A 323 -22.87 -2.52 -0.29
CA SER A 323 -21.56 -1.97 -0.66
C SER A 323 -21.68 -1.05 -1.89
N LEU A 324 -22.39 -1.49 -2.93
CA LEU A 324 -22.62 -0.71 -4.13
C LEU A 324 -23.33 0.61 -3.80
N LEU A 325 -24.45 0.59 -3.08
CA LEU A 325 -25.19 1.81 -2.73
C LEU A 325 -24.35 2.77 -1.87
N SER A 326 -23.66 2.25 -0.84
CA SER A 326 -22.86 3.06 0.07
C SER A 326 -21.64 3.70 -0.63
N VAL A 327 -20.84 2.90 -1.34
CA VAL A 327 -19.64 3.37 -2.06
C VAL A 327 -20.00 4.35 -3.18
N SER A 328 -21.13 4.12 -3.87
CA SER A 328 -21.62 5.01 -4.93
C SER A 328 -21.96 6.39 -4.41
N SER A 329 -22.64 6.47 -3.26
CA SER A 329 -23.03 7.75 -2.65
C SER A 329 -21.81 8.59 -2.25
N GLN A 330 -20.77 7.95 -1.70
CA GLN A 330 -19.51 8.60 -1.33
C GLN A 330 -18.74 9.05 -2.59
N THR A 331 -18.71 8.20 -3.61
CA THR A 331 -18.02 8.47 -4.87
C THR A 331 -18.65 9.65 -5.62
N ALA A 332 -19.98 9.79 -5.58
CA ALA A 332 -20.68 10.91 -6.20
C ALA A 332 -20.19 12.27 -5.68
N ILE A 333 -19.88 12.37 -4.38
CA ILE A 333 -19.40 13.61 -3.76
C ILE A 333 -17.92 13.84 -4.07
N LEU A 334 -17.08 12.80 -3.96
CA LEU A 334 -15.63 12.92 -4.17
C LEU A 334 -15.28 13.32 -5.62
N LEU A 335 -16.01 12.80 -6.61
CA LEU A 335 -15.79 13.10 -8.03
C LEU A 335 -16.07 14.56 -8.41
N LEU A 336 -16.87 15.29 -7.63
CA LEU A 336 -17.09 16.72 -7.86
C LEU A 336 -15.77 17.49 -7.77
N PHE A 337 -14.92 17.20 -6.78
CA PHE A 337 -13.61 17.84 -6.65
C PHE A 337 -12.67 17.47 -7.81
N PHE A 338 -12.75 16.23 -8.29
CA PHE A 338 -11.99 15.77 -9.45
C PHE A 338 -12.34 16.56 -10.72
N PHE A 339 -13.64 16.80 -10.98
CA PHE A 339 -14.05 17.55 -12.16
C PHE A 339 -13.64 19.03 -12.13
N VAL A 340 -13.42 19.63 -10.95
CA VAL A 340 -12.89 21.00 -10.88
C VAL A 340 -11.49 21.10 -11.50
N PHE A 341 -10.65 20.10 -11.27
CA PHE A 341 -9.30 20.06 -11.84
C PHE A 341 -9.34 19.86 -13.36
N VAL A 342 -10.20 18.97 -13.85
CA VAL A 342 -10.41 18.72 -15.29
C VAL A 342 -10.98 19.97 -15.98
N ALA A 343 -12.00 20.60 -15.40
CA ALA A 343 -12.62 21.82 -15.91
C ALA A 343 -11.63 22.99 -15.97
N SER A 344 -10.84 23.17 -14.91
CA SER A 344 -9.81 24.21 -14.85
C SER A 344 -8.74 23.98 -15.92
N SER A 345 -8.26 22.74 -16.07
CA SER A 345 -7.26 22.37 -17.07
C SER A 345 -7.79 22.57 -18.50
N ALA A 346 -9.04 22.19 -18.77
CA ALA A 346 -9.70 22.41 -20.06
C ALA A 346 -9.89 23.90 -20.37
N ALA A 347 -10.30 24.71 -19.37
CA ALA A 347 -10.40 26.16 -19.52
C ALA A 347 -9.04 26.79 -19.87
N TYR A 348 -7.97 26.39 -19.16
CA TYR A 348 -6.60 26.84 -19.48
C TYR A 348 -6.10 26.38 -20.85
N LEU A 349 -6.66 25.33 -21.44
CA LEU A 349 -6.31 24.91 -22.79
C LEU A 349 -6.94 25.83 -23.86
N ILE A 350 -8.09 26.45 -23.56
CA ILE A 350 -8.86 27.25 -24.52
C ILE A 350 -8.55 28.75 -24.45
N THR A 351 -8.28 29.33 -23.27
CA THR A 351 -8.20 30.81 -23.11
C THR A 351 -6.89 31.39 -22.57
N GLU A 352 -6.50 32.56 -23.10
CA GLU A 352 -5.25 33.26 -22.72
C GLU A 352 -5.32 33.90 -21.34
N ARG A 353 -4.19 33.87 -20.63
CA ARG A 353 -4.04 34.31 -19.24
C ARG A 353 -4.31 35.82 -19.02
N HIS A 354 -4.45 36.62 -20.08
CA HIS A 354 -4.56 38.08 -20.01
C HIS A 354 -5.93 38.64 -20.41
N ASN A 355 -6.92 37.81 -20.76
CA ASN A 355 -8.25 38.32 -21.03
C ASN A 355 -9.04 38.48 -19.72
N THR A 356 -9.11 39.72 -19.23
CA THR A 356 -9.96 40.13 -18.11
C THR A 356 -11.16 40.89 -18.64
N LEU A 357 -12.37 40.48 -18.23
CA LEU A 357 -13.57 41.28 -18.40
C LEU A 357 -13.53 42.40 -17.36
N GLU A 358 -13.37 43.64 -17.83
CA GLU A 358 -13.46 44.83 -16.99
C GLU A 358 -14.91 45.30 -16.95
N ILE A 359 -15.53 45.26 -15.77
CA ILE A 359 -16.86 45.86 -15.58
C ILE A 359 -16.64 47.32 -15.17
N MET A 360 -17.04 48.24 -16.04
CA MET A 360 -16.99 49.69 -15.81
C MET A 360 -18.34 50.21 -15.33
N SER A 361 -18.34 51.02 -14.27
CA SER A 361 -19.50 51.80 -13.82
C SER A 361 -19.02 53.24 -13.64
N GLY A 362 -19.29 54.09 -14.64
CA GLY A 362 -18.69 55.43 -14.75
C GLY A 362 -17.18 55.39 -15.05
N ASP A 363 -16.44 56.44 -14.66
CA ASP A 363 -15.01 56.65 -14.96
C ASP A 363 -14.01 55.89 -14.05
N ARG A 364 -14.48 54.98 -13.17
CA ARG A 364 -13.59 54.19 -12.29
C ARG A 364 -13.73 52.69 -12.51
N LYS A 365 -12.59 52.01 -12.68
CA LYS A 365 -12.47 50.54 -12.75
C LYS A 365 -12.77 49.93 -11.37
N ILE A 366 -13.77 49.05 -11.28
CA ILE A 366 -14.19 48.45 -9.99
C ILE A 366 -13.74 46.98 -9.88
N ILE A 367 -13.99 46.12 -10.88
CA ILE A 367 -13.64 44.68 -10.82
C ILE A 367 -13.25 44.14 -12.21
N GLY A 368 -12.09 43.47 -12.31
CA GLY A 368 -11.67 42.70 -13.47
C GLY A 368 -11.76 41.20 -13.20
N ILE A 369 -12.66 40.47 -13.90
CA ILE A 369 -12.82 39.02 -13.75
C ILE A 369 -12.08 38.33 -14.90
N SER A 370 -11.22 37.35 -14.61
CA SER A 370 -10.52 36.60 -15.66
C SER A 370 -11.50 35.68 -16.40
N ILE A 371 -11.49 35.71 -17.74
CA ILE A 371 -12.37 34.86 -18.58
C ILE A 371 -12.14 33.35 -18.29
N ASN A 372 -10.92 32.96 -17.90
CA ASN A 372 -10.61 31.57 -17.51
C ASN A 372 -11.46 31.06 -16.35
N LEU A 373 -11.74 31.89 -15.35
CA LEU A 373 -12.57 31.51 -14.20
C LEU A 373 -14.00 31.23 -14.65
N ILE A 374 -14.55 32.09 -15.52
CA ILE A 374 -15.91 31.95 -16.04
C ILE A 374 -16.02 30.66 -16.87
N LEU A 375 -15.07 30.42 -17.78
CA LEU A 375 -15.06 29.20 -18.58
C LEU A 375 -14.86 27.94 -17.75
N ALA A 376 -14.02 27.98 -16.72
CA ALA A 376 -13.86 26.86 -15.80
C ALA A 376 -15.17 26.54 -15.07
N VAL A 377 -15.95 27.58 -14.69
CA VAL A 377 -17.30 27.40 -14.12
C VAL A 377 -18.25 26.78 -15.13
N VAL A 378 -18.27 27.26 -16.37
CA VAL A 378 -19.12 26.69 -17.43
C VAL A 378 -18.76 25.24 -17.72
N PHE A 379 -17.48 24.91 -17.89
CA PHE A 379 -17.04 23.53 -18.11
C PHE A 379 -17.33 22.64 -16.92
N TYR A 380 -17.13 23.13 -15.70
CA TYR A 380 -17.47 22.38 -14.50
C TYR A 380 -18.97 22.09 -14.44
N PHE A 381 -19.82 23.07 -14.70
CA PHE A 381 -21.26 22.89 -14.75
C PHE A 381 -21.66 21.83 -15.80
N LEU A 382 -21.09 21.89 -17.00
CA LEU A 382 -21.33 20.88 -18.05
C LEU A 382 -20.85 19.48 -17.64
N LEU A 383 -19.69 19.37 -17.00
CA LEU A 383 -19.16 18.08 -16.52
C LEU A 383 -20.01 17.50 -15.39
N VAL A 384 -20.44 18.32 -14.43
CA VAL A 384 -21.33 17.90 -13.34
C VAL A 384 -22.69 17.48 -13.88
N LEU A 385 -23.23 18.20 -14.87
CA LEU A 385 -24.48 17.83 -15.53
C LEU A 385 -24.34 16.49 -16.25
N ALA A 386 -23.29 16.31 -17.05
CA ALA A 386 -23.01 15.04 -17.72
C ALA A 386 -22.81 13.89 -16.71
N PHE A 387 -22.10 14.16 -15.61
CA PHE A 387 -21.89 13.21 -14.53
C PHE A 387 -23.19 12.80 -13.84
N TYR A 388 -24.09 13.75 -13.56
CA TYR A 388 -25.38 13.48 -12.94
C TYR A 388 -26.25 12.52 -13.77
N PHE A 389 -26.18 12.61 -15.09
CA PHE A 389 -26.89 11.68 -15.99
C PHE A 389 -26.16 10.36 -16.18
N ALA A 390 -24.83 10.37 -16.26
CA ALA A 390 -24.03 9.16 -16.46
C ALA A 390 -24.02 8.26 -15.22
N PHE A 391 -23.85 8.85 -14.03
CA PHE A 391 -23.57 8.14 -12.78
C PHE A 391 -24.81 8.03 -11.87
N PRO A 392 -25.37 6.82 -11.69
CA PRO A 392 -26.58 6.63 -10.88
C PRO A 392 -26.40 7.01 -9.40
N GLY A 393 -25.18 6.90 -8.86
CA GLY A 393 -24.88 7.27 -7.47
C GLY A 393 -25.20 8.73 -7.11
N CYS A 394 -25.27 9.64 -8.09
CA CYS A 394 -25.70 11.02 -7.87
C CYS A 394 -27.16 11.13 -7.38
N ARG A 395 -28.01 10.15 -7.68
CA ARG A 395 -29.42 10.13 -7.27
C ARG A 395 -29.62 9.64 -5.83
N LEU A 396 -28.63 8.91 -5.28
CA LEU A 396 -28.64 8.43 -3.90
C LEU A 396 -28.35 9.56 -2.90
N VAL A 397 -27.62 10.59 -3.32
CA VAL A 397 -27.31 11.76 -2.49
C VAL A 397 -28.48 12.74 -2.53
N PRO A 398 -28.94 13.28 -1.39
CA PRO A 398 -29.96 14.33 -1.38
C PRO A 398 -29.54 15.49 -2.29
N ARG A 399 -30.48 15.97 -3.12
CA ARG A 399 -30.22 17.00 -4.16
C ARG A 399 -29.58 18.26 -3.58
N GLU A 400 -29.99 18.66 -2.37
CA GLU A 400 -29.45 19.81 -1.65
C GLU A 400 -27.97 19.60 -1.28
N THR A 401 -27.63 18.45 -0.69
CA THR A 401 -26.25 18.11 -0.32
C THR A 401 -25.35 18.04 -1.55
N PHE A 402 -25.83 17.44 -2.65
CA PHE A 402 -25.09 17.37 -3.90
C PHE A 402 -24.83 18.77 -4.49
N ALA A 403 -25.84 19.66 -4.49
CA ALA A 403 -25.69 21.03 -4.98
C ALA A 403 -24.71 21.85 -4.13
N ILE A 404 -24.85 21.81 -2.80
CA ILE A 404 -23.97 22.55 -1.87
C ILE A 404 -22.52 22.07 -2.02
N THR A 405 -22.30 20.75 -2.08
CA THR A 405 -20.95 20.19 -2.25
C THR A 405 -20.35 20.53 -3.61
N ALA A 406 -21.15 20.52 -4.69
CA ALA A 406 -20.68 20.93 -6.02
C ALA A 406 -20.25 22.40 -6.05
N ILE A 407 -21.01 23.28 -5.39
CA ILE A 407 -20.68 24.71 -5.23
C ILE A 407 -19.42 24.88 -4.39
N LEU A 408 -19.31 24.19 -3.25
CA LEU A 408 -18.14 24.23 -2.40
C LEU A 408 -16.88 23.75 -3.13
N ALA A 409 -16.99 22.65 -3.90
CA ALA A 409 -15.90 22.09 -4.66
C ALA A 409 -15.34 23.07 -5.69
N ILE A 410 -16.20 23.76 -6.44
CA ILE A 410 -15.73 24.76 -7.41
C ILE A 410 -15.10 25.97 -6.71
N PHE A 411 -15.68 26.49 -5.64
CA PHE A 411 -15.09 27.61 -4.90
C PHE A 411 -13.70 27.25 -4.35
N LEU A 412 -13.60 26.10 -3.69
CA LEU A 412 -12.34 25.62 -3.12
C LEU A 412 -11.29 25.34 -4.22
N GLY A 413 -11.69 24.67 -5.30
CA GLY A 413 -10.77 24.33 -6.39
C GLY A 413 -10.32 25.56 -7.18
N GLN A 414 -11.19 26.54 -7.44
CA GLN A 414 -10.78 27.80 -8.07
C GLN A 414 -9.90 28.65 -7.15
N ALA A 415 -10.14 28.63 -5.83
CA ALA A 415 -9.26 29.26 -4.86
C ALA A 415 -7.86 28.62 -4.92
N ILE A 416 -7.77 27.29 -4.92
CA ILE A 416 -6.50 26.55 -5.05
C ILE A 416 -5.79 26.93 -6.36
N VAL A 417 -6.48 26.85 -7.51
CA VAL A 417 -5.90 27.16 -8.83
C VAL A 417 -5.43 28.61 -8.94
N SER A 418 -6.08 29.54 -8.24
CA SER A 418 -5.73 30.98 -8.26
C SER A 418 -4.63 31.34 -7.26
N ILE A 419 -4.60 30.69 -6.10
CA ILE A 419 -3.66 30.94 -4.99
C ILE A 419 -2.34 30.20 -5.23
N LEU A 420 -2.38 28.96 -5.74
CA LEU A 420 -1.19 28.12 -5.92
C LEU A 420 -0.10 28.81 -6.76
N PRO A 421 -0.38 29.44 -7.92
CA PRO A 421 0.64 30.15 -8.68
C PRO A 421 1.18 31.39 -7.95
N ARG A 422 0.41 32.01 -7.05
CA ARG A 422 0.81 33.23 -6.30
C ARG A 422 1.64 32.90 -5.07
N VAL A 423 1.32 31.82 -4.37
CA VAL A 423 2.06 31.34 -3.20
C VAL A 423 3.38 30.72 -3.61
N PHE A 424 3.42 30.05 -4.76
CA PHE A 424 4.62 29.40 -5.27
C PHE A 424 5.45 30.28 -6.23
N ALA A 425 4.96 31.47 -6.61
CA ALA A 425 5.74 32.46 -7.33
C ALA A 425 6.59 33.27 -6.33
N GLU A 426 7.89 32.98 -6.28
CA GLU A 426 8.83 33.75 -5.47
C GLU A 426 9.00 35.19 -5.98
N LYS A 427 9.24 36.14 -5.07
CA LYS A 427 9.51 37.56 -5.41
C LYS A 427 10.67 37.63 -6.40
N LYS A 428 10.50 38.43 -7.47
CA LYS A 428 11.57 38.78 -8.42
C LYS A 428 12.80 39.25 -7.64
N SER A 429 13.77 38.36 -7.50
CA SER A 429 15.13 38.70 -7.10
C SER A 429 15.90 38.93 -8.40
N GLU A 430 16.41 40.14 -8.61
CA GLU A 430 17.15 40.53 -9.81
C GLU A 430 18.49 39.79 -10.00
N GLN A 431 18.85 38.87 -9.11
CA GLN A 431 20.15 38.21 -9.13
C GLN A 431 20.08 36.75 -8.65
N ARG A 432 19.60 35.82 -9.49
CA ARG A 432 20.07 34.41 -9.58
C ARG A 432 19.26 33.56 -10.58
N TYR A 433 19.88 32.45 -11.00
CA TYR A 433 19.29 31.38 -11.82
C TYR A 433 17.86 31.03 -11.41
N ILE A 434 16.97 30.83 -12.41
CA ILE A 434 15.59 30.38 -12.22
C ILE A 434 15.61 29.09 -11.37
N GLN A 435 15.08 29.17 -10.14
CA GLN A 435 14.93 27.99 -9.30
C GLN A 435 13.98 26.97 -9.96
N LEU A 436 14.22 25.67 -9.73
CA LEU A 436 13.45 24.58 -10.34
C LEU A 436 11.92 24.73 -10.14
N ARG A 437 11.50 25.27 -8.99
CA ARG A 437 10.09 25.49 -8.64
C ARG A 437 9.38 26.51 -9.54
N SER A 438 10.02 27.64 -9.82
CA SER A 438 9.44 28.66 -10.72
C SER A 438 9.52 28.24 -12.18
N ALA A 439 10.52 27.44 -12.56
CA ALA A 439 10.63 26.84 -13.88
C ALA A 439 9.46 25.88 -14.20
N ILE A 440 9.00 25.08 -13.23
CA ILE A 440 7.86 24.17 -13.41
C ILE A 440 6.57 24.95 -13.70
N ILE A 441 6.28 26.02 -12.94
CA ILE A 441 5.08 26.84 -13.16
C ILE A 441 5.12 27.51 -14.54
N ALA A 442 6.29 28.02 -14.93
CA ALA A 442 6.49 28.59 -16.26
C ALA A 442 6.31 27.52 -17.36
N ALA A 443 6.81 26.30 -17.14
CA ALA A 443 6.66 25.17 -18.06
C ALA A 443 5.19 24.78 -18.27
N PHE A 444 4.38 24.67 -17.20
CA PHE A 444 2.94 24.40 -17.34
C PHE A 444 2.19 25.54 -18.05
N SER A 445 2.52 26.80 -17.75
CA SER A 445 1.91 27.95 -18.43
C SER A 445 2.29 28.00 -19.92
N MET A 446 3.53 27.67 -20.27
CA MET A 446 3.99 27.61 -21.66
C MET A 446 3.42 26.39 -22.40
N ALA A 447 3.30 25.25 -21.72
CA ALA A 447 2.72 24.03 -22.26
C ALA A 447 1.26 24.25 -22.71
N CYS A 448 0.42 24.83 -21.86
CA CYS A 448 -0.97 25.15 -22.21
C CYS A 448 -1.06 26.10 -23.43
N ARG A 449 -0.15 27.08 -23.53
CA ARG A 449 -0.08 27.99 -24.69
C ARG A 449 0.28 27.24 -25.97
N ASN A 450 1.23 26.31 -25.90
CA ASN A 450 1.67 25.53 -27.06
C ASN A 450 0.58 24.57 -27.55
N LEU A 451 -0.08 23.86 -26.63
CA LEU A 451 -1.19 22.96 -26.94
C LEU A 451 -2.34 23.70 -27.62
N ARG A 452 -2.64 24.94 -27.19
CA ARG A 452 -3.68 25.76 -27.80
C ARG A 452 -3.36 26.21 -29.22
N ARG A 453 -2.08 26.50 -29.51
CA ARG A 453 -1.66 26.93 -30.86
C ARG A 453 -1.88 25.83 -31.90
N ARG A 454 -1.94 24.55 -31.49
CA ARG A 454 -2.09 23.37 -32.36
C ARG A 454 -3.36 22.58 -32.03
N ARG A 455 -4.52 23.24 -32.08
CA ARG A 455 -5.83 22.71 -31.65
C ARG A 455 -6.16 21.31 -32.18
N MET A 456 -5.93 21.04 -33.47
CA MET A 456 -6.26 19.74 -34.07
C MET A 456 -5.42 18.60 -33.50
N ARG A 457 -4.10 18.80 -33.36
CA ARG A 457 -3.20 17.78 -32.80
C ARG A 457 -3.56 17.50 -31.34
N THR A 458 -3.77 18.55 -30.58
CA THR A 458 -4.17 18.49 -29.16
C THR A 458 -5.49 17.74 -28.99
N ALA A 459 -6.50 18.05 -29.81
CA ALA A 459 -7.79 17.36 -29.78
C ALA A 459 -7.65 15.86 -30.10
N LEU A 460 -6.92 15.49 -31.15
CA LEU A 460 -6.69 14.08 -31.51
C LEU A 460 -5.92 13.32 -30.41
N THR A 461 -4.93 13.95 -29.78
CA THR A 461 -4.21 13.32 -28.66
C THR A 461 -5.09 13.16 -27.41
N ILE A 462 -5.99 14.11 -27.14
CA ILE A 462 -6.98 14.00 -26.05
C ILE A 462 -7.95 12.85 -26.36
N VAL A 463 -8.43 12.73 -27.60
CA VAL A 463 -9.31 11.62 -28.01
C VAL A 463 -8.63 10.26 -27.84
N ASN A 464 -7.37 10.12 -28.24
CA ASN A 464 -6.63 8.87 -28.02
C ASN A 464 -6.54 8.50 -26.53
N MET A 465 -6.33 9.50 -25.67
CA MET A 465 -6.29 9.29 -24.23
C MET A 465 -7.68 8.98 -23.65
N MET A 466 -8.72 9.61 -24.17
CA MET A 466 -10.11 9.30 -23.81
C MET A 466 -10.46 7.86 -24.16
N ILE A 467 -10.06 7.36 -25.33
CA ILE A 467 -10.29 5.98 -25.78
C ILE A 467 -9.55 4.98 -24.87
N LEU A 468 -8.31 5.27 -24.46
CA LEU A 468 -7.57 4.44 -23.51
C LEU A 468 -8.33 4.28 -22.20
N VAL A 469 -8.74 5.40 -21.62
CA VAL A 469 -9.44 5.38 -20.33
C VAL A 469 -10.85 4.82 -20.45
N PHE A 470 -11.56 5.11 -21.54
CA PHE A 470 -12.84 4.49 -21.86
C PHE A 470 -12.72 2.97 -21.91
N GLY A 471 -11.78 2.43 -22.71
CA GLY A 471 -11.57 0.98 -22.81
C GLY A 471 -11.16 0.36 -21.49
N PHE A 472 -10.31 1.05 -20.71
CA PHE A 472 -9.94 0.61 -19.37
C PHE A 472 -11.15 0.54 -18.45
N ILE A 473 -11.97 1.58 -18.36
CA ILE A 473 -13.15 1.59 -17.47
C ILE A 473 -14.19 0.59 -17.95
N SER A 474 -14.60 0.64 -19.22
CA SER A 474 -15.73 -0.13 -19.73
C SER A 474 -15.43 -1.63 -19.94
N PHE A 475 -14.20 -2.03 -20.30
CA PHE A 475 -13.89 -3.42 -20.64
C PHE A 475 -13.13 -4.20 -19.56
N THR A 476 -12.62 -3.53 -18.52
CA THR A 476 -12.02 -4.25 -17.39
C THR A 476 -13.07 -4.45 -16.30
N SER A 477 -13.27 -5.69 -15.88
CA SER A 477 -14.09 -6.03 -14.73
C SER A 477 -13.20 -6.75 -13.72
N ILE A 478 -13.09 -6.18 -12.52
CA ILE A 478 -12.44 -6.82 -11.38
C ILE A 478 -13.53 -6.90 -10.33
N SER A 479 -14.00 -8.12 -10.03
CA SER A 479 -15.09 -8.32 -9.10
C SER A 479 -14.72 -9.34 -8.03
N PRO A 480 -14.91 -9.02 -6.75
CA PRO A 480 -14.83 -10.04 -5.70
C PRO A 480 -15.98 -11.04 -5.89
N GLY A 481 -15.61 -12.25 -6.30
CA GLY A 481 -16.43 -13.44 -6.28
C GLY A 481 -16.37 -14.11 -4.91
N TYR A 482 -17.41 -14.86 -4.56
CA TYR A 482 -17.35 -15.84 -3.49
C TYR A 482 -17.87 -17.14 -4.09
N GLY A 483 -17.18 -18.25 -3.86
CA GLY A 483 -17.55 -19.51 -4.49
C GLY A 483 -16.42 -20.51 -4.40
N LEU A 484 -16.48 -21.53 -5.25
CA LEU A 484 -15.46 -22.56 -5.31
C LEU A 484 -14.14 -21.98 -5.83
N VAL A 485 -13.13 -21.94 -4.97
CA VAL A 485 -11.76 -21.57 -5.31
C VAL A 485 -10.95 -22.84 -5.51
N THR A 486 -10.26 -22.92 -6.65
CA THR A 486 -9.36 -24.02 -6.97
C THR A 486 -7.93 -23.50 -6.94
N LYS A 487 -7.10 -24.06 -6.06
CA LYS A 487 -5.70 -23.67 -5.89
C LYS A 487 -4.78 -24.86 -6.18
N PRO A 488 -3.93 -24.80 -7.21
CA PRO A 488 -2.91 -25.81 -7.43
C PRO A 488 -1.84 -25.73 -6.34
N LEU A 489 -1.39 -26.89 -5.88
CA LEU A 489 -0.32 -27.10 -4.90
C LEU A 489 0.73 -28.06 -5.47
N HIS A 490 1.88 -28.13 -4.82
CA HIS A 490 2.92 -29.08 -5.19
C HIS A 490 2.52 -30.49 -4.75
N PRO A 491 2.54 -31.49 -5.65
CA PRO A 491 2.22 -32.87 -5.29
C PRO A 491 3.22 -33.39 -4.25
N ALA A 492 2.70 -34.07 -3.23
CA ALA A 492 3.50 -34.62 -2.14
C ALA A 492 3.59 -36.16 -2.18
N LEU A 493 2.48 -36.82 -2.50
CA LEU A 493 2.39 -38.28 -2.57
C LEU A 493 1.70 -38.68 -3.89
N PRO A 494 2.20 -39.69 -4.62
CA PRO A 494 1.64 -40.11 -5.90
C PRO A 494 0.44 -41.05 -5.70
N VAL A 495 -0.60 -40.59 -5.00
CA VAL A 495 -1.80 -41.39 -4.68
C VAL A 495 -3.06 -40.65 -5.14
N ASP A 496 -3.98 -41.38 -5.76
CA ASP A 496 -5.30 -40.89 -6.19
C ASP A 496 -6.28 -40.87 -5.01
N ALA A 497 -6.36 -39.73 -4.32
CA ALA A 497 -7.14 -39.59 -3.08
C ALA A 497 -7.72 -38.19 -2.91
N ILE A 498 -8.85 -38.12 -2.20
CA ILE A 498 -9.44 -36.88 -1.71
C ILE A 498 -9.23 -36.83 -0.20
N LEU A 499 -8.44 -35.87 0.27
CA LEU A 499 -8.33 -35.57 1.70
C LEU A 499 -9.32 -34.45 2.04
N ILE A 500 -10.15 -34.69 3.05
CA ILE A 500 -11.20 -33.78 3.51
C ILE A 500 -10.85 -33.29 4.91
N LYS A 501 -10.84 -31.97 5.10
CA LYS A 501 -10.61 -31.29 6.37
C LYS A 501 -11.59 -30.13 6.51
N ASP A 502 -12.04 -29.83 7.73
CA ASP A 502 -12.82 -28.62 7.97
C ASP A 502 -11.89 -27.40 8.13
N LYS A 503 -12.34 -26.22 7.66
CA LYS A 503 -11.61 -24.96 7.70
C LYS A 503 -11.77 -24.29 9.08
N PRO A 504 -10.70 -24.11 9.87
CA PRO A 504 -10.80 -23.41 11.15
C PRO A 504 -11.02 -21.90 10.94
N PRO A 505 -11.93 -21.25 11.72
CA PRO A 505 -12.13 -19.80 11.69
C PRO A 505 -11.02 -19.02 12.42
N SER A 506 -10.18 -19.69 13.21
CA SER A 506 -8.98 -19.16 13.88
C SER A 506 -7.71 -19.86 13.37
N GLU A 507 -6.53 -19.47 13.84
CA GLU A 507 -5.25 -20.17 13.58
C GLU A 507 -5.15 -21.57 14.20
N ALA A 508 -6.27 -22.15 14.67
CA ALA A 508 -6.33 -23.54 15.11
C ALA A 508 -5.88 -24.51 13.99
N PRO A 509 -5.25 -25.64 14.34
CA PRO A 509 -4.70 -26.56 13.35
C PRO A 509 -5.77 -27.30 12.54
N PHE A 510 -6.92 -27.61 13.16
CA PHE A 510 -8.07 -28.26 12.52
C PHE A 510 -9.34 -28.07 13.36
N ASN A 511 -10.51 -28.36 12.76
CA ASN A 511 -11.76 -28.55 13.49
C ASN A 511 -12.17 -30.04 13.46
N PRO A 512 -12.89 -30.52 14.50
CA PRO A 512 -13.45 -31.86 14.50
C PRO A 512 -14.43 -32.07 13.33
N LEU A 513 -14.28 -33.19 12.62
CA LEU A 513 -15.29 -33.68 11.67
C LEU A 513 -16.32 -34.55 12.42
N PRO A 514 -17.63 -34.41 12.13
CA PRO A 514 -18.67 -35.18 12.80
C PRO A 514 -18.67 -36.63 12.31
N GLU A 515 -18.96 -37.58 13.20
CA GLU A 515 -19.03 -39.01 12.87
C GLU A 515 -20.17 -39.31 11.85
N SER A 516 -21.25 -38.53 11.88
CA SER A 516 -22.34 -38.61 10.90
C SER A 516 -21.86 -38.38 9.47
N PHE A 517 -20.86 -37.51 9.27
CA PHE A 517 -20.26 -37.27 7.96
C PHE A 517 -19.39 -38.44 7.49
N LEU A 518 -18.67 -39.10 8.41
CA LEU A 518 -17.93 -40.33 8.09
C LEU A 518 -18.89 -41.43 7.62
N ARG A 519 -19.98 -41.68 8.35
CA ARG A 519 -21.01 -42.66 7.95
C ARG A 519 -21.66 -42.30 6.62
N TRP A 520 -21.88 -41.01 6.35
CA TRP A 520 -22.40 -40.56 5.06
C TRP A 520 -21.43 -40.87 3.91
N LEU A 521 -20.11 -40.67 4.10
CA LEU A 521 -19.08 -41.00 3.11
C LEU A 521 -19.00 -42.50 2.83
N GLU A 522 -19.04 -43.33 3.88
CA GLU A 522 -19.01 -44.79 3.77
C GLU A 522 -20.22 -45.36 3.01
N ASN A 523 -21.36 -44.67 3.07
CA ASN A 523 -22.58 -45.06 2.35
C ASN A 523 -22.64 -44.56 0.90
N GLN A 524 -21.64 -43.81 0.41
CA GLN A 524 -21.64 -43.32 -0.97
C GLN A 524 -21.25 -44.44 -1.96
N PRO A 525 -22.00 -44.66 -3.04
CA PRO A 525 -21.75 -45.76 -3.99
C PRO A 525 -20.43 -45.61 -4.77
N ASN A 526 -19.90 -44.39 -4.86
CA ASN A 526 -18.68 -44.07 -5.62
C ASN A 526 -17.41 -44.19 -4.78
N VAL A 527 -17.52 -44.41 -3.47
CA VAL A 527 -16.42 -44.44 -2.51
C VAL A 527 -15.97 -45.88 -2.27
N THR A 528 -14.67 -46.16 -2.46
CA THR A 528 -14.09 -47.52 -2.29
C THR A 528 -13.36 -47.67 -0.97
N LEU A 529 -12.56 -46.68 -0.56
CA LEU A 529 -11.81 -46.68 0.69
C LEU A 529 -12.02 -45.38 1.45
N VAL A 530 -12.15 -45.51 2.77
CA VAL A 530 -12.27 -44.38 3.71
C VAL A 530 -11.28 -44.60 4.84
N SER A 531 -10.33 -43.66 5.00
CA SER A 531 -9.34 -43.66 6.09
C SER A 531 -9.53 -42.43 6.98
N PRO A 532 -10.25 -42.56 8.09
CA PRO A 532 -10.35 -41.50 9.08
C PRO A 532 -9.08 -41.44 9.94
N LYS A 533 -8.65 -40.22 10.27
CA LYS A 533 -7.60 -39.98 11.28
C LYS A 533 -8.21 -39.30 12.50
N ALA A 534 -8.12 -39.95 13.64
CA ALA A 534 -8.41 -39.35 14.93
C ALA A 534 -7.12 -38.75 15.51
N GLU A 535 -7.20 -37.55 16.07
CA GLU A 535 -6.09 -36.96 16.83
C GLU A 535 -6.59 -36.12 18.00
N ASN A 536 -5.73 -35.90 18.98
CA ASN A 536 -6.08 -35.10 20.14
C ASN A 536 -6.20 -33.61 19.79
N MET A 537 -7.15 -32.91 20.42
CA MET A 537 -7.16 -31.45 20.40
C MET A 537 -5.89 -30.90 21.06
N PRO A 538 -5.33 -29.78 20.57
CA PRO A 538 -4.08 -29.26 21.09
C PRO A 538 -4.09 -29.02 22.60
N ALA A 539 -3.18 -29.67 23.31
CA ALA A 539 -2.95 -29.45 24.74
C ALA A 539 -1.89 -28.35 24.95
N VAL A 540 -1.94 -27.65 26.09
CA VAL A 540 -0.93 -26.63 26.42
C VAL A 540 0.42 -27.31 26.64
N ARG A 541 1.52 -26.75 26.11
CA ARG A 541 2.87 -27.27 26.33
C ARG A 541 3.15 -27.38 27.83
N TYR A 542 3.82 -28.47 28.24
CA TYR A 542 4.10 -28.83 29.64
C TYR A 542 2.90 -29.32 30.48
N ASN A 543 1.71 -29.41 29.90
CA ASN A 543 0.57 -30.10 30.49
C ASN A 543 0.18 -31.27 29.56
N PRO A 544 0.73 -32.49 29.78
CA PRO A 544 0.46 -33.63 28.93
C PRO A 544 -1.01 -34.02 28.98
N LEU A 545 -1.46 -34.77 27.98
CA LEU A 545 -2.81 -35.33 27.98
C LEU A 545 -2.97 -36.33 29.14
N ASP A 546 -2.00 -37.23 29.26
CA ASP A 546 -1.83 -38.15 30.38
C ASP A 546 -0.42 -38.77 30.30
N TYR A 547 -0.14 -39.71 31.20
CA TYR A 547 1.08 -40.51 31.20
C TYR A 547 0.75 -42.00 31.08
N LEU A 548 1.60 -42.74 30.35
CA LEU A 548 1.57 -44.20 30.36
C LEU A 548 2.58 -44.72 31.40
N TYR A 549 2.13 -45.63 32.24
CA TYR A 549 2.91 -46.26 33.31
C TYR A 549 3.24 -47.70 32.95
N THR A 550 4.51 -48.05 33.14
CA THR A 550 4.98 -49.44 33.04
C THR A 550 4.70 -50.18 34.36
N SER A 551 4.68 -51.51 34.33
CA SER A 551 4.56 -52.34 35.53
C SER A 551 5.68 -52.11 36.56
N GLU A 552 6.84 -51.60 36.11
CA GLU A 552 8.00 -51.26 36.95
C GLU A 552 7.99 -49.80 37.44
N GLY A 553 6.92 -49.04 37.18
CA GLY A 553 6.77 -47.65 37.64
C GLY A 553 7.42 -46.58 36.75
N GLY A 554 8.06 -46.98 35.64
CA GLY A 554 8.50 -46.06 34.58
C GLY A 554 7.33 -45.29 33.95
N LYS A 555 7.56 -44.04 33.57
CA LYS A 555 6.54 -43.08 33.14
C LYS A 555 6.85 -42.51 31.75
N ILE A 556 5.89 -42.59 30.84
CA ILE A 556 5.99 -42.07 29.47
C ILE A 556 5.07 -40.85 29.34
N TRP A 557 5.63 -39.74 28.85
CA TRP A 557 4.91 -38.50 28.59
C TRP A 557 4.16 -38.57 27.26
N VAL A 558 2.84 -38.37 27.27
CA VAL A 558 2.02 -38.36 26.04
C VAL A 558 1.45 -36.95 25.78
N GLN A 559 1.95 -36.31 24.74
CA GLN A 559 1.47 -35.01 24.25
C GLN A 559 0.63 -35.14 22.97
N GLY A 560 0.91 -36.15 22.14
CA GLY A 560 0.23 -36.42 20.87
C GLY A 560 -0.38 -37.82 20.82
N ILE A 561 -1.57 -37.94 20.25
CA ILE A 561 -2.24 -39.21 19.98
C ILE A 561 -2.64 -39.23 18.51
N ILE A 562 -2.24 -40.28 17.79
CA ILE A 562 -2.65 -40.55 16.41
C ILE A 562 -3.47 -41.83 16.40
N GLY A 563 -4.74 -41.73 16.03
CA GLY A 563 -5.66 -42.84 15.82
C GLY A 563 -5.90 -43.06 14.34
N ILE A 564 -5.59 -44.26 13.84
CA ILE A 564 -5.71 -44.59 12.40
C ILE A 564 -6.36 -45.95 12.23
N LYS A 565 -6.94 -46.20 11.04
CA LYS A 565 -7.31 -47.55 10.60
C LYS A 565 -6.11 -48.19 9.88
N PRO A 566 -5.36 -49.11 10.52
CA PRO A 566 -4.04 -49.51 10.02
C PRO A 566 -4.04 -50.07 8.59
N SER A 567 -5.01 -50.91 8.24
CA SER A 567 -5.07 -51.56 6.92
C SER A 567 -5.23 -50.57 5.77
N VAL A 568 -5.98 -49.49 5.98
CA VAL A 568 -6.34 -48.50 4.96
C VAL A 568 -5.34 -47.33 4.95
N GLU A 569 -4.96 -46.81 6.12
CA GLU A 569 -4.08 -45.64 6.22
C GLU A 569 -2.69 -45.90 5.62
N CYS A 570 -2.19 -47.14 5.76
CA CYS A 570 -0.93 -47.59 5.17
C CYS A 570 -0.88 -47.41 3.64
N LEU A 571 -2.01 -47.51 2.94
CA LEU A 571 -2.09 -47.34 1.48
C LEU A 571 -1.91 -45.87 1.06
N PHE A 572 -2.26 -44.93 1.94
CA PHE A 572 -2.17 -43.49 1.66
C PHE A 572 -0.82 -42.91 2.09
N THR A 573 -0.40 -43.14 3.33
CA THR A 573 0.73 -42.42 3.94
C THR A 573 1.98 -43.27 4.12
N GLN A 574 1.92 -44.59 3.91
CA GLN A 574 3.02 -45.53 4.15
C GLN A 574 3.60 -45.43 5.57
N ILE A 575 2.76 -45.11 6.56
CA ILE A 575 3.16 -44.95 7.97
C ILE A 575 3.81 -46.22 8.55
N ASN A 576 3.51 -47.40 7.99
CA ASN A 576 4.14 -48.68 8.35
C ASN A 576 5.67 -48.68 8.16
N SER A 577 6.21 -47.86 7.26
CA SER A 577 7.65 -47.73 7.02
C SER A 577 8.42 -47.12 8.21
N THR A 578 7.72 -46.51 9.16
CA THR A 578 8.31 -45.91 10.37
C THR A 578 8.67 -46.94 11.45
N ILE A 579 8.17 -48.17 11.34
CA ILE A 579 8.39 -49.23 12.34
C ILE A 579 9.82 -49.76 12.24
N VAL A 580 10.54 -49.69 13.35
CA VAL A 580 11.91 -50.21 13.47
C VAL A 580 11.91 -51.65 14.00
N GLU A 581 11.00 -51.95 14.93
CA GLU A 581 10.93 -53.25 15.60
C GLU A 581 9.49 -53.62 16.01
N GLY A 582 9.15 -54.91 15.93
CA GLY A 582 7.80 -55.42 16.21
C GLY A 582 6.91 -55.45 14.96
N GLU A 583 5.60 -55.56 15.17
CA GLU A 583 4.61 -55.56 14.12
C GLU A 583 3.85 -54.23 14.06
N PHE A 584 3.41 -53.84 12.86
CA PHE A 584 2.44 -52.76 12.70
C PHE A 584 1.07 -53.16 13.27
N LEU A 585 0.25 -52.18 13.65
CA LEU A 585 -1.08 -52.43 14.21
C LEU A 585 -1.98 -53.14 13.18
N LYS A 586 -2.90 -53.98 13.67
CA LYS A 586 -3.94 -54.65 12.88
C LYS A 586 -5.29 -54.02 13.18
N ASP A 587 -6.19 -54.02 12.19
CA ASP A 587 -7.57 -53.59 12.40
C ASP A 587 -8.22 -54.46 13.49
N GLY A 588 -8.88 -53.82 14.47
CA GLY A 588 -9.49 -54.50 15.62
C GLY A 588 -8.55 -54.81 16.79
N ASP A 589 -7.24 -54.51 16.70
CA ASP A 589 -6.33 -54.58 17.85
C ASP A 589 -6.56 -53.38 18.78
N LEU A 590 -7.63 -53.46 19.57
CA LEU A 590 -8.01 -52.37 20.47
C LEU A 590 -6.95 -52.15 21.54
N LYS A 591 -6.22 -53.17 22.00
CA LYS A 591 -5.21 -53.01 23.05
C LYS A 591 -3.83 -52.60 22.51
N GLY A 592 -3.58 -52.71 21.21
CA GLY A 592 -2.27 -52.40 20.63
C GLY A 592 -1.90 -50.91 20.69
N VAL A 593 -0.64 -50.63 21.05
CA VAL A 593 -0.02 -49.29 20.96
C VAL A 593 1.35 -49.38 20.30
N LEU A 594 1.69 -48.36 19.51
CA LEU A 594 3.03 -48.12 19.01
C LEU A 594 3.63 -46.92 19.73
N ILE A 595 4.88 -47.05 20.16
CA ILE A 595 5.61 -46.02 20.91
C ILE A 595 6.99 -45.76 20.28
N SER A 596 7.60 -44.63 20.62
CA SER A 596 8.94 -44.27 20.13
C SER A 596 10.00 -45.28 20.61
N VAL A 597 10.94 -45.62 19.72
CA VAL A 597 12.11 -46.45 20.06
C VAL A 597 12.99 -45.85 21.17
N THR A 598 12.94 -44.53 21.40
CA THR A 598 13.69 -43.88 22.49
C THR A 598 13.31 -44.39 23.88
N PHE A 599 12.04 -44.78 24.10
CA PHE A 599 11.61 -45.36 25.38
C PHE A 599 12.04 -46.81 25.55
N LYS A 600 12.35 -47.52 24.46
CA LYS A 600 12.95 -48.85 24.55
C LYS A 600 14.31 -48.77 25.25
N GLU A 601 15.17 -47.86 24.83
CA GLU A 601 16.52 -47.72 25.40
C GLU A 601 16.48 -47.13 26.81
N THR A 602 15.58 -46.16 27.05
CA THR A 602 15.51 -45.42 28.33
C THR A 602 14.82 -46.22 29.44
N LEU A 603 13.79 -47.01 29.11
CA LEU A 603 12.96 -47.74 30.07
C LEU A 603 13.05 -49.27 29.92
N ASN A 604 13.94 -49.76 29.04
CA ASN A 604 14.20 -51.18 28.79
C ASN A 604 12.97 -52.02 28.38
N LEU A 605 12.03 -51.40 27.65
CA LEU A 605 10.76 -52.01 27.23
C LEU A 605 10.92 -53.03 26.10
N LYS A 606 10.05 -54.04 26.07
CA LYS A 606 10.00 -55.06 25.01
C LYS A 606 8.64 -55.08 24.32
N VAL A 607 8.62 -55.58 23.10
CA VAL A 607 7.36 -55.86 22.39
C VAL A 607 6.57 -56.91 23.19
N GLY A 608 5.32 -56.61 23.49
CA GLY A 608 4.43 -57.43 24.32
C GLY A 608 4.21 -56.93 25.75
N ASP A 609 5.00 -55.96 26.23
CA ASP A 609 4.81 -55.40 27.58
C ASP A 609 3.51 -54.58 27.67
N SER A 610 2.88 -54.60 28.85
CA SER A 610 1.67 -53.83 29.16
C SER A 610 2.01 -52.44 29.71
N LEU A 611 1.28 -51.43 29.23
CA LEU A 611 1.30 -50.05 29.71
C LEU A 611 -0.09 -49.66 30.22
N TYR A 612 -0.15 -48.93 31.33
CA TYR A 612 -1.39 -48.46 31.93
C TYR A 612 -1.46 -46.94 31.89
N GLY A 613 -2.54 -46.36 31.38
CA GLY A 613 -2.78 -44.91 31.38
C GLY A 613 -4.12 -44.59 30.73
N PHE A 614 -4.62 -43.36 30.88
CA PHE A 614 -5.97 -42.99 30.41
C PHE A 614 -7.08 -43.88 31.01
N GLY A 615 -6.85 -44.51 32.17
CA GLY A 615 -7.75 -45.49 32.79
C GLY A 615 -7.85 -46.83 32.04
N GLN A 616 -6.92 -47.11 31.11
CA GLN A 616 -6.97 -48.26 30.21
C GLN A 616 -5.61 -48.99 30.14
N GLU A 617 -5.65 -50.26 29.71
CA GLU A 617 -4.46 -51.09 29.45
C GLU A 617 -4.14 -51.11 27.95
N PHE A 618 -2.85 -50.92 27.63
CA PHE A 618 -2.26 -50.99 26.30
C PHE A 618 -1.15 -52.04 26.24
N ILE A 619 -0.96 -52.67 25.09
CA ILE A 619 0.08 -53.68 24.83
C ILE A 619 0.97 -53.16 23.71
N ILE A 620 2.28 -53.12 23.95
CA ILE A 620 3.24 -52.64 22.94
C ILE A 620 3.32 -53.65 21.80
N ARG A 621 2.96 -53.24 20.58
CA ARG A 621 3.06 -54.08 19.37
C ARG A 621 4.34 -53.84 18.57
N GLY A 622 4.87 -52.63 18.65
CA GLY A 622 6.08 -52.25 17.93
C GLY A 622 6.57 -50.87 18.33
N PHE A 623 7.80 -50.57 17.91
CA PHE A 623 8.49 -49.32 18.14
C PHE A 623 8.73 -48.61 16.80
N PHE A 624 8.43 -47.31 16.75
CA PHE A 624 8.65 -46.48 15.57
C PHE A 624 9.83 -45.51 15.76
N ASP A 625 10.47 -45.09 14.66
CA ASP A 625 11.46 -44.01 14.67
C ASP A 625 10.75 -42.65 14.74
N PRO A 626 10.96 -41.85 15.80
CA PRO A 626 10.30 -40.56 15.97
C PRO A 626 10.64 -39.57 14.84
N ARG A 627 11.86 -39.60 14.29
CA ARG A 627 12.26 -38.67 13.21
C ARG A 627 11.62 -39.04 11.88
N ALA A 628 11.49 -40.34 11.62
CA ALA A 628 10.76 -40.83 10.45
C ALA A 628 9.28 -40.42 10.50
N LEU A 629 8.65 -40.49 11.68
CA LEU A 629 7.27 -40.05 11.87
C LEU A 629 7.10 -38.53 11.69
N GLU A 630 8.02 -37.72 12.22
CA GLU A 630 7.98 -36.25 12.09
C GLU A 630 8.13 -35.76 10.65
N THR A 631 8.88 -36.48 9.83
CA THR A 631 9.10 -36.17 8.41
C THR A 631 8.00 -36.70 7.49
N LEU A 632 7.17 -37.62 7.98
CA LEU A 632 6.10 -38.21 7.20
C LEU A 632 5.04 -37.17 6.82
N THR A 633 4.72 -37.13 5.54
CA THR A 633 3.70 -36.25 4.98
C THR A 633 2.40 -37.01 4.71
N ASP A 634 1.32 -36.25 4.77
CA ASP A 634 -0.03 -36.68 4.45
C ASP A 634 -0.36 -36.35 2.99
N VAL A 635 -1.53 -36.79 2.50
CA VAL A 635 -1.98 -36.60 1.10
C VAL A 635 -1.96 -35.12 0.66
N ASN A 636 -2.16 -34.20 1.60
CA ASN A 636 -2.14 -32.76 1.35
C ASN A 636 -0.74 -32.11 1.42
N GLY A 637 0.32 -32.90 1.61
CA GLY A 637 1.71 -32.44 1.75
C GLY A 637 2.06 -31.81 3.09
N GLN A 638 1.14 -31.84 4.07
CA GLN A 638 1.42 -31.42 5.45
C GLN A 638 1.90 -32.61 6.28
N THR A 639 2.47 -32.35 7.45
CA THR A 639 2.89 -33.43 8.37
C THR A 639 1.67 -34.17 8.95
N LEU A 640 1.87 -35.43 9.29
CA LEU A 640 0.87 -36.24 10.00
C LEU A 640 0.76 -35.90 11.51
N MET A 641 1.74 -35.17 12.05
CA MET A 641 1.90 -34.94 13.50
C MET A 641 0.78 -34.09 14.12
N PRO A 642 0.31 -34.43 15.34
CA PRO A 642 -0.57 -33.59 16.15
C PRO A 642 0.11 -32.28 16.58
N TYR A 643 -0.69 -31.36 17.12
CA TYR A 643 -0.23 -30.03 17.56
C TYR A 643 -0.46 -29.80 19.07
N TYR A 644 0.34 -28.92 19.67
CA TYR A 644 0.18 -28.41 21.02
C TYR A 644 0.20 -26.87 21.02
N VAL A 645 -0.35 -26.25 22.07
CA VAL A 645 -0.42 -24.78 22.23
C VAL A 645 0.82 -24.27 22.96
N VAL A 646 1.49 -23.27 22.39
CA VAL A 646 2.64 -22.58 23.00
C VAL A 646 2.13 -21.51 23.98
N PRO A 647 2.44 -21.60 25.29
CA PRO A 647 1.80 -20.77 26.34
C PRO A 647 1.98 -19.25 26.19
N VAL A 648 3.11 -18.81 25.61
CA VAL A 648 3.50 -17.39 25.56
C VAL A 648 3.02 -16.70 24.28
N ALA A 649 2.97 -17.44 23.17
CA ALA A 649 2.60 -16.91 21.87
C ALA A 649 1.10 -17.12 21.54
N GLY A 650 0.47 -18.15 22.11
CA GLY A 650 -0.85 -18.61 21.66
C GLY A 650 -0.80 -19.40 20.34
N ASP A 651 0.38 -19.51 19.73
CA ASP A 651 0.64 -20.26 18.50
C ASP A 651 0.61 -21.77 18.72
N TYR A 652 0.48 -22.53 17.62
CA TYR A 652 0.51 -23.98 17.61
C TYR A 652 1.87 -24.49 17.11
N ALA A 653 2.43 -25.45 17.83
CA ALA A 653 3.63 -26.17 17.42
C ALA A 653 3.34 -27.66 17.32
N LYS A 654 4.10 -28.37 16.49
CA LYS A 654 3.94 -29.82 16.28
C LYS A 654 4.43 -30.58 17.50
N CYS A 655 3.70 -31.61 17.91
CA CYS A 655 4.19 -32.56 18.90
C CYS A 655 5.46 -33.24 18.39
N LEU A 656 6.38 -33.56 19.31
CA LEU A 656 7.56 -34.36 18.99
C LEU A 656 7.14 -35.82 18.79
N GLY A 657 7.82 -36.53 17.90
CA GLY A 657 7.61 -37.96 17.66
C GLY A 657 7.78 -38.78 18.94
N GLU A 658 8.73 -38.38 19.79
CA GLU A 658 8.98 -39.01 21.09
C GLU A 658 7.82 -38.83 22.08
N GLU A 659 7.01 -37.76 21.95
CA GLU A 659 5.88 -37.48 22.84
C GLU A 659 4.54 -37.96 22.26
N THR A 660 4.57 -38.74 21.16
CA THR A 660 3.40 -39.15 20.38
C THR A 660 3.20 -40.66 20.44
N ILE A 661 1.95 -41.12 20.57
CA ILE A 661 1.60 -42.55 20.48
C ILE A 661 0.66 -42.79 19.29
N ILE A 662 0.77 -43.98 18.69
CA ILE A 662 -0.12 -44.42 17.60
C ILE A 662 -0.96 -45.59 18.09
N VAL A 663 -2.27 -45.48 17.93
CA VAL A 663 -3.27 -46.49 18.31
C VAL A 663 -4.28 -46.70 17.19
N THR A 664 -5.11 -47.72 17.30
CA THR A 664 -6.23 -47.94 16.37
C THR A 664 -7.29 -46.84 16.49
N TYR A 665 -7.96 -46.52 15.38
CA TYR A 665 -8.96 -45.45 15.29
C TYR A 665 -10.06 -45.59 16.36
N GLU A 666 -10.61 -46.79 16.52
CA GLU A 666 -11.64 -47.10 17.52
C GLU A 666 -11.13 -46.87 18.95
N ARG A 667 -9.89 -47.30 19.26
CA ARG A 667 -9.29 -47.05 20.57
C ARG A 667 -9.07 -45.56 20.81
N ALA A 668 -8.58 -44.84 19.81
CA ALA A 668 -8.27 -43.41 19.92
C ALA A 668 -9.48 -42.58 20.34
N LEU A 669 -10.67 -42.86 19.77
CA LEU A 669 -11.90 -42.14 20.11
C LEU A 669 -12.37 -42.35 21.56
N THR A 670 -11.90 -43.40 22.24
CA THR A 670 -12.18 -43.59 23.68
C THR A 670 -11.27 -42.76 24.59
N LEU A 671 -10.22 -42.16 24.05
CA LEU A 671 -9.24 -41.37 24.79
C LEU A 671 -9.70 -39.91 24.92
N PRO A 672 -9.38 -39.23 26.04
CA PRO A 672 -9.87 -37.89 26.29
C PRO A 672 -9.35 -36.89 25.25
N ARG A 673 -10.24 -36.00 24.81
CA ARG A 673 -9.95 -34.91 23.87
C ARG A 673 -9.51 -35.38 22.48
N VAL A 674 -9.74 -36.63 22.11
CA VAL A 674 -9.48 -37.14 20.76
C VAL A 674 -10.73 -37.00 19.89
N VAL A 675 -10.53 -36.52 18.66
CA VAL A 675 -11.61 -36.26 17.70
C VAL A 675 -11.15 -36.59 16.28
N ILE A 676 -12.08 -36.72 15.33
CA ILE A 676 -11.76 -36.93 13.92
C ILE A 676 -11.21 -35.62 13.34
N SER A 677 -9.97 -35.64 12.86
CA SER A 677 -9.30 -34.45 12.30
C SER A 677 -9.43 -34.34 10.79
N ARG A 678 -9.37 -35.47 10.10
CA ARG A 678 -9.44 -35.56 8.64
C ARG A 678 -9.94 -36.92 8.18
N ILE A 679 -10.38 -36.98 6.93
CA ILE A 679 -10.79 -38.22 6.28
C ILE A 679 -10.14 -38.26 4.89
N ASN A 680 -9.43 -39.34 4.58
CA ASN A 680 -8.95 -39.62 3.23
C ASN A 680 -9.91 -40.58 2.55
N VAL A 681 -10.24 -40.31 1.29
CA VAL A 681 -11.22 -41.07 0.51
C VAL A 681 -10.62 -41.43 -0.83
N GLN A 682 -10.80 -42.69 -1.25
CA GLN A 682 -10.53 -43.13 -2.61
C GLN A 682 -11.84 -43.44 -3.32
N LEU A 683 -11.97 -43.03 -4.58
CA LEU A 683 -13.15 -43.30 -5.39
C LEU A 683 -12.95 -44.58 -6.22
N ARG A 684 -14.02 -45.02 -6.89
CA ARG A 684 -13.93 -46.09 -7.87
C ARG A 684 -13.11 -45.64 -9.08
N GLU A 685 -12.34 -46.55 -9.67
CA GLU A 685 -11.60 -46.26 -10.90
C GLU A 685 -12.54 -45.73 -12.00
N GLY A 686 -12.20 -44.58 -12.57
CA GLY A 686 -12.99 -43.90 -13.61
C GLY A 686 -13.95 -42.82 -13.12
N ASP A 687 -14.19 -42.70 -11.81
CA ASP A 687 -15.02 -41.63 -11.25
C ASP A 687 -14.29 -40.28 -11.18
N ASP A 688 -15.04 -39.18 -11.29
CA ASP A 688 -14.50 -37.83 -11.28
C ASP A 688 -14.26 -37.32 -9.85
N TYR A 689 -13.00 -37.42 -9.40
CA TYR A 689 -12.50 -36.88 -8.14
C TYR A 689 -12.78 -35.37 -8.00
N SER A 690 -12.67 -34.64 -9.11
CA SER A 690 -12.86 -33.20 -9.17
C SER A 690 -14.29 -32.83 -8.78
N ARG A 691 -15.27 -33.51 -9.38
CA ARG A 691 -16.70 -33.27 -9.15
C ARG A 691 -17.15 -33.69 -7.74
N PHE A 692 -16.66 -34.82 -7.23
CA PHE A 692 -17.02 -35.26 -5.87
C PHE A 692 -16.47 -34.30 -4.80
N ALA A 693 -15.23 -33.83 -4.96
CA ALA A 693 -14.64 -32.82 -4.09
C ALA A 693 -15.41 -31.48 -4.13
N GLU A 694 -15.91 -31.07 -5.30
CA GLU A 694 -16.75 -29.88 -5.43
C GLU A 694 -18.04 -29.97 -4.65
N ILE A 695 -18.73 -31.11 -4.72
CA ILE A 695 -19.97 -31.35 -3.97
C ILE A 695 -19.70 -31.19 -2.48
N ILE A 696 -18.64 -31.80 -1.95
CA ILE A 696 -18.29 -31.70 -0.53
C ILE A 696 -17.93 -30.26 -0.15
N ALA A 697 -17.10 -29.58 -0.96
CA ALA A 697 -16.69 -28.21 -0.69
C ALA A 697 -17.89 -27.24 -0.72
N LEU A 698 -18.84 -27.42 -1.65
CA LEU A 698 -20.01 -26.54 -1.78
C LEU A 698 -21.08 -26.81 -0.72
N THR A 699 -21.37 -28.07 -0.43
CA THR A 699 -22.46 -28.46 0.49
C THR A 699 -22.05 -28.40 1.96
N ARG A 700 -20.80 -28.73 2.28
CA ARG A 700 -20.30 -28.81 3.66
C ARG A 700 -19.26 -27.72 4.00
N GLU A 701 -18.80 -26.94 3.03
CA GLU A 701 -17.74 -25.92 3.18
C GLU A 701 -16.40 -26.46 3.68
N TYR A 702 -16.19 -27.77 3.55
CA TYR A 702 -14.93 -28.41 3.89
C TYR A 702 -13.86 -28.12 2.84
N LEU A 703 -12.61 -28.07 3.30
CA LEU A 703 -11.41 -28.07 2.46
C LEU A 703 -11.23 -29.46 1.88
N THR A 704 -11.17 -29.55 0.56
CA THR A 704 -10.90 -30.80 -0.14
C THR A 704 -9.59 -30.69 -0.88
N PHE A 705 -8.74 -31.70 -0.75
CA PHE A 705 -7.46 -31.79 -1.43
C PHE A 705 -7.51 -33.00 -2.34
N ILE A 706 -7.48 -32.75 -3.64
CA ILE A 706 -7.44 -33.79 -4.67
C ILE A 706 -5.99 -34.06 -5.01
N SER A 707 -5.50 -35.22 -4.61
CA SER A 707 -4.18 -35.71 -4.97
C SER A 707 -4.31 -36.64 -6.17
N HIS A 708 -3.45 -36.40 -7.16
CA HIS A 708 -3.17 -37.27 -8.30
C HIS A 708 -1.63 -37.35 -8.46
N PRO A 709 -1.08 -38.38 -9.10
CA PRO A 709 0.36 -38.60 -9.25
C PRO A 709 1.21 -37.37 -9.62
N ASN A 710 0.66 -36.48 -10.46
CA ASN A 710 1.36 -35.29 -10.96
C ASN A 710 0.74 -33.96 -10.51
N SER A 711 -0.35 -33.97 -9.75
CA SER A 711 -1.06 -32.74 -9.39
C SER A 711 -1.72 -32.85 -8.04
N LEU A 712 -1.53 -31.84 -7.19
CA LEU A 712 -2.30 -31.65 -5.96
C LEU A 712 -3.13 -30.39 -6.12
N THR A 713 -4.43 -30.49 -5.93
CA THR A 713 -5.34 -29.35 -6.07
C THR A 713 -6.19 -29.22 -4.81
N MET A 714 -6.12 -28.05 -4.18
CA MET A 714 -6.99 -27.69 -3.06
C MET A 714 -8.23 -26.99 -3.60
N LYS A 715 -9.42 -27.46 -3.20
CA LYS A 715 -10.70 -26.82 -3.45
C LYS A 715 -11.39 -26.44 -2.15
N TYR A 716 -11.90 -25.21 -2.09
CA TYR A 716 -12.64 -24.70 -0.95
C TYR A 716 -13.59 -23.59 -1.36
N VAL A 717 -14.60 -23.32 -0.54
CA VAL A 717 -15.48 -22.17 -0.73
C VAL A 717 -14.88 -20.94 -0.05
N GLY A 718 -14.69 -19.87 -0.82
CA GLY A 718 -14.12 -18.62 -0.31
C GLY A 718 -14.20 -17.47 -1.30
N GLY A 719 -13.67 -16.32 -0.89
CA GLY A 719 -13.55 -15.16 -1.75
C GLY A 719 -12.48 -15.37 -2.82
N TYR A 720 -12.78 -15.03 -4.07
CA TYR A 720 -11.83 -14.94 -5.18
C TYR A 720 -12.03 -13.60 -5.91
N VAL A 721 -11.06 -13.21 -6.72
CA VAL A 721 -11.20 -12.03 -7.59
C VAL A 721 -11.37 -12.54 -9.02
N GLU A 722 -12.54 -12.28 -9.60
CA GLU A 722 -12.78 -12.53 -11.01
C GLU A 722 -12.22 -11.33 -11.80
N GLU A 723 -11.20 -11.58 -12.61
CA GLU A 723 -10.59 -10.57 -13.47
C GLU A 723 -10.94 -10.86 -14.93
N LYS A 724 -11.67 -9.94 -15.57
CA LYS A 724 -11.98 -9.96 -17.00
C LYS A 724 -11.44 -8.70 -17.67
N GLY A 725 -10.86 -8.87 -18.86
CA GLY A 725 -10.39 -7.77 -19.71
C GLY A 725 -9.08 -7.10 -19.29
N LEU A 726 -8.48 -7.44 -18.14
CA LEU A 726 -7.22 -6.86 -17.69
C LEU A 726 -6.07 -7.14 -18.68
N GLY A 727 -6.06 -8.31 -19.33
CA GLY A 727 -5.07 -8.67 -20.35
C GLY A 727 -5.06 -7.77 -21.59
N LEU A 728 -6.13 -7.02 -21.86
CA LEU A 728 -6.20 -6.07 -23.00
C LEU A 728 -5.57 -4.71 -22.67
N VAL A 729 -5.46 -4.36 -21.39
CA VAL A 729 -4.97 -3.04 -20.95
C VAL A 729 -3.52 -2.78 -21.39
N PRO A 730 -2.56 -3.72 -21.24
CA PRO A 730 -1.20 -3.51 -21.72
C PRO A 730 -1.13 -3.21 -23.23
N ILE A 731 -1.96 -3.88 -24.04
CA ILE A 731 -2.01 -3.68 -25.49
C ILE A 731 -2.49 -2.26 -25.83
N LEU A 732 -3.55 -1.79 -25.16
CA LEU A 732 -4.07 -0.44 -25.33
C LEU A 732 -3.07 0.63 -24.89
N ILE A 733 -2.38 0.42 -23.76
CA ILE A 733 -1.32 1.30 -23.28
C ILE A 733 -0.23 1.43 -24.34
N ILE A 734 0.28 0.32 -24.87
CA ILE A 734 1.35 0.32 -25.87
C ILE A 734 0.91 1.10 -27.13
N LEU A 735 -0.29 0.83 -27.64
CA LEU A 735 -0.81 1.49 -28.84
C LEU A 735 -0.94 3.01 -28.66
N VAL A 736 -1.50 3.44 -27.52
CA VAL A 736 -1.71 4.87 -27.23
C VAL A 736 -0.38 5.57 -26.96
N THR A 737 0.54 4.93 -26.24
CA THR A 737 1.89 5.44 -26.01
C THR A 737 2.65 5.63 -27.32
N LEU A 738 2.60 4.67 -28.26
CA LEU A 738 3.24 4.80 -29.57
C LEU A 738 2.64 5.95 -30.39
N ASN A 739 1.31 6.09 -30.40
CA ASN A 739 0.63 7.18 -31.12
C ASN A 739 0.97 8.57 -30.55
N ILE A 740 0.95 8.73 -29.23
CA ILE A 740 1.32 9.99 -28.58
C ILE A 740 2.81 10.28 -28.81
N MET A 741 3.67 9.27 -28.69
CA MET A 741 5.11 9.40 -28.93
C MET A 741 5.38 9.88 -30.36
N ALA A 742 4.74 9.30 -31.37
CA ALA A 742 4.85 9.74 -32.77
C ALA A 742 4.40 11.20 -32.96
N SER A 743 3.28 11.58 -32.33
CA SER A 743 2.75 12.96 -32.37
C SER A 743 3.70 13.97 -31.73
N ILE A 744 4.28 13.66 -30.56
CA ILE A 744 5.25 14.52 -29.88
C ILE A 744 6.54 14.59 -30.68
N PHE A 745 7.02 13.48 -31.27
CA PHE A 745 8.20 13.50 -32.15
C PHE A 745 8.03 14.42 -33.36
N ALA A 746 6.87 14.38 -34.03
CA ALA A 746 6.55 15.30 -35.11
C ALA A 746 6.53 16.75 -34.61
N SER A 747 5.95 17.00 -33.43
CA SER A 747 5.93 18.31 -32.78
C SER A 747 7.32 18.86 -32.52
N VAL A 748 8.22 18.06 -31.95
CA VAL A 748 9.61 18.45 -31.67
C VAL A 748 10.35 18.81 -32.96
N ARG A 749 10.16 18.03 -34.04
CA ARG A 749 10.81 18.27 -35.33
C ARG A 749 10.36 19.59 -35.98
N GLU A 750 9.06 19.85 -35.97
CA GLU A 750 8.47 21.09 -36.46
C GLU A 750 8.87 22.32 -35.62
N ARG A 751 9.24 22.13 -34.35
CA ARG A 751 9.55 23.21 -33.38
C ARG A 751 11.04 23.39 -33.11
N ARG A 752 11.90 22.83 -33.96
CA ARG A 752 13.35 22.91 -33.76
C ARG A 752 13.87 24.35 -33.63
N SER A 753 13.34 25.28 -34.42
CA SER A 753 13.70 26.70 -34.35
C SER A 753 13.22 27.38 -33.07
N GLU A 754 12.05 27.03 -32.55
CA GLU A 754 11.55 27.56 -31.26
C GLU A 754 12.40 27.05 -30.09
N ILE A 755 12.74 25.76 -30.10
CA ILE A 755 13.66 25.15 -29.12
C ILE A 755 15.03 25.83 -29.18
N ALA A 756 15.48 26.20 -30.39
CA ALA A 756 16.74 26.90 -30.60
C ALA A 756 16.75 28.29 -29.95
N SER A 757 15.66 29.05 -30.14
CA SER A 757 15.49 30.34 -29.50
C SER A 757 15.44 30.22 -27.98
N LEU A 758 14.72 29.23 -27.43
CA LEU A 758 14.67 29.00 -25.97
C LEU A 758 16.05 28.67 -25.40
N SER A 759 16.82 27.81 -26.08
CA SER A 759 18.19 27.50 -25.68
C SER A 759 19.12 28.72 -25.78
N SER A 760 18.93 29.57 -26.80
CA SER A 760 19.75 30.79 -27.02
C SER A 760 19.48 31.87 -25.98
N VAL A 761 18.25 31.92 -25.44
CA VAL A 761 17.86 32.81 -24.32
C VAL A 761 18.35 32.25 -22.97
N GLY A 762 18.97 31.07 -22.95
CA GLY A 762 19.61 30.50 -21.76
C GLY A 762 18.77 29.47 -21.00
N LEU A 763 17.70 28.90 -21.59
CA LEU A 763 17.00 27.78 -20.96
C LEU A 763 17.88 26.53 -20.94
N ASN A 764 18.03 25.92 -19.76
CA ASN A 764 18.67 24.62 -19.59
C ASN A 764 17.91 23.53 -20.37
N PRO A 765 18.59 22.57 -21.02
CA PRO A 765 17.98 21.35 -21.56
C PRO A 765 16.94 20.70 -20.65
N THR A 766 17.16 20.67 -19.33
CA THR A 766 16.19 20.11 -18.38
C THR A 766 14.88 20.90 -18.32
N HIS A 767 14.94 22.23 -18.48
CA HIS A 767 13.75 23.09 -18.54
C HIS A 767 12.97 22.88 -19.85
N ILE A 768 13.68 22.63 -20.96
CA ILE A 768 13.06 22.29 -22.25
C ILE A 768 12.38 20.92 -22.16
N ALA A 769 13.00 19.92 -21.53
CA ALA A 769 12.38 18.62 -21.31
C ALA A 769 11.14 18.72 -20.38
N ALA A 770 11.22 19.52 -19.31
CA ALA A 770 10.10 19.77 -18.41
C ALA A 770 8.89 20.42 -19.11
N LEU A 771 9.12 21.27 -20.12
CA LEU A 771 8.06 21.84 -20.95
C LEU A 771 7.26 20.75 -21.69
N PHE A 772 7.93 19.82 -22.36
CA PHE A 772 7.27 18.73 -23.09
C PHE A 772 6.61 17.71 -22.16
N MET A 773 7.21 17.44 -20.99
CA MET A 773 6.56 16.62 -19.96
C MET A 773 5.30 17.30 -19.40
N ALA A 774 5.31 18.62 -19.22
CA ALA A 774 4.12 19.38 -18.81
C ALA A 774 3.03 19.36 -19.91
N GLU A 775 3.39 19.45 -21.19
CA GLU A 775 2.44 19.29 -22.31
C GLU A 775 1.76 17.91 -22.24
N ALA A 776 2.53 16.84 -22.04
CA ALA A 776 1.99 15.49 -21.92
C ALA A 776 1.11 15.31 -20.67
N MET A 777 1.51 15.86 -19.53
CA MET A 777 0.75 15.75 -18.29
C MET A 777 -0.62 16.46 -18.37
N VAL A 778 -0.68 17.63 -19.01
CA VAL A 778 -1.95 18.33 -19.28
C VAL A 778 -2.85 17.50 -20.20
N LEU A 779 -2.29 16.90 -21.25
CA LEU A 779 -3.03 15.99 -22.15
C LEU A 779 -3.55 14.75 -21.41
N GLY A 780 -2.74 14.15 -20.54
CA GLY A 780 -3.09 13.00 -19.72
C GLY A 780 -4.21 13.30 -18.74
N PHE A 781 -4.19 14.45 -18.07
CA PHE A 781 -5.23 14.83 -17.11
C PHE A 781 -6.57 15.18 -17.78
N VAL A 782 -6.55 15.97 -18.85
CA VAL A 782 -7.78 16.34 -19.58
C VAL A 782 -8.37 15.10 -20.27
N GLY A 783 -7.53 14.32 -20.96
CA GLY A 783 -7.96 13.11 -21.64
C GLY A 783 -8.42 12.01 -20.67
N GLY A 784 -7.77 11.87 -19.52
CA GLY A 784 -8.17 10.90 -18.49
C GLY A 784 -9.48 11.26 -17.82
N GLY A 785 -9.67 12.53 -17.45
CA GLY A 785 -10.93 13.00 -16.85
C GLY A 785 -12.13 12.87 -17.78
N LEU A 786 -11.98 13.28 -19.04
CA LEU A 786 -13.03 13.14 -20.05
C LEU A 786 -13.26 11.68 -20.44
N GLY A 787 -12.19 10.88 -20.53
CA GLY A 787 -12.26 9.45 -20.82
C GLY A 787 -12.96 8.65 -19.72
N TYR A 788 -12.76 9.03 -18.45
CA TYR A 788 -13.46 8.41 -17.31
C TYR A 788 -14.97 8.65 -17.39
N LEU A 789 -15.40 9.90 -17.65
CA LEU A 789 -16.82 10.21 -17.88
C LEU A 789 -17.41 9.46 -19.06
N LEU A 790 -16.65 9.36 -20.16
CA LEU A 790 -17.06 8.58 -21.33
C LEU A 790 -17.19 7.09 -20.98
N GLY A 791 -16.29 6.55 -20.15
CA GLY A 791 -16.33 5.17 -19.66
C GLY A 791 -17.57 4.87 -18.82
N LEU A 792 -17.94 5.79 -17.91
CA LEU A 792 -19.19 5.71 -17.14
C LEU A 792 -20.42 5.73 -18.05
N PHE A 793 -20.42 6.62 -19.05
CA PHE A 793 -21.49 6.66 -20.05
C PHE A 793 -21.55 5.38 -20.89
N GLY A 794 -20.40 4.75 -21.15
CA GLY A 794 -20.28 3.46 -21.84
C GLY A 794 -21.13 2.36 -21.22
N TYR A 795 -21.24 2.29 -19.88
CA TYR A 795 -22.11 1.31 -19.23
C TYR A 795 -23.59 1.49 -19.57
N ARG A 796 -24.05 2.73 -19.77
CA ARG A 796 -25.44 3.03 -20.15
C ARG A 796 -25.76 2.58 -21.57
N VAL A 797 -24.81 2.76 -22.48
CA VAL A 797 -24.93 2.31 -23.86
C VAL A 797 -24.86 0.79 -23.92
N ALA A 798 -23.95 0.16 -23.17
CA ALA A 798 -23.79 -1.29 -23.10
C ALA A 798 -25.02 -2.00 -22.50
N ALA A 799 -25.71 -1.36 -21.56
CA ALA A 799 -26.96 -1.86 -20.98
C ALA A 799 -28.19 -1.67 -21.89
N SER A 800 -28.06 -0.97 -23.02
CA SER A 800 -29.18 -0.78 -23.93
C SER A 800 -29.54 -2.10 -24.65
N PRO A 801 -30.83 -2.33 -24.98
CA PRO A 801 -31.28 -3.55 -25.65
C PRO A 801 -30.56 -3.87 -26.98
N LEU A 802 -29.87 -2.88 -27.55
CA LEU A 802 -29.16 -2.99 -28.83
C LEU A 802 -27.93 -3.92 -28.78
N PHE A 803 -27.29 -4.06 -27.61
CA PHE A 803 -26.02 -4.79 -27.46
C PHE A 803 -26.15 -6.13 -26.73
N GLY A 804 -27.39 -6.57 -26.45
CA GLY A 804 -27.67 -7.75 -25.62
C GLY A 804 -27.45 -7.47 -24.13
N THR A 805 -27.95 -8.35 -23.25
CA THR A 805 -27.75 -8.25 -21.80
C THR A 805 -26.31 -8.62 -21.44
N LEU A 806 -25.36 -7.75 -21.76
CA LEU A 806 -23.98 -7.87 -21.32
C LEU A 806 -23.95 -7.74 -19.78
N THR A 807 -23.58 -8.81 -19.09
CA THR A 807 -23.44 -8.85 -17.62
C THR A 807 -22.13 -8.18 -17.18
N VAL A 808 -22.01 -6.88 -17.48
CA VAL A 808 -20.85 -6.09 -17.05
C VAL A 808 -21.21 -5.33 -15.77
N ARG A 809 -20.47 -5.62 -14.70
CA ARG A 809 -20.63 -4.92 -13.43
C ARG A 809 -20.05 -3.51 -13.51
N GLU A 810 -20.83 -2.53 -13.10
CA GLU A 810 -20.42 -1.13 -13.11
C GLU A 810 -19.29 -0.87 -12.09
N LYS A 811 -18.27 -0.13 -12.52
CA LYS A 811 -17.19 0.34 -11.63
C LYS A 811 -17.59 1.65 -10.98
N VAL A 812 -18.07 1.56 -9.76
CA VAL A 812 -18.73 2.68 -9.07
C VAL A 812 -17.86 3.36 -8.01
N SER A 813 -16.69 2.79 -7.69
CA SER A 813 -15.77 3.34 -6.69
C SER A 813 -14.90 4.48 -7.23
N ALA A 814 -14.73 5.54 -6.44
CA ALA A 814 -13.86 6.68 -6.74
C ALA A 814 -12.38 6.32 -6.93
N GLU A 815 -11.95 5.19 -6.38
CA GLU A 815 -10.58 4.70 -6.57
C GLU A 815 -10.27 4.47 -8.06
N TRP A 816 -11.26 4.01 -8.83
CA TRP A 816 -11.10 3.80 -10.27
C TRP A 816 -10.90 5.09 -11.05
N SER A 817 -11.46 6.22 -10.58
CA SER A 817 -11.21 7.51 -11.22
C SER A 817 -9.77 7.97 -10.99
N LEU A 818 -9.25 7.77 -9.76
CA LEU A 818 -7.85 8.07 -9.44
C LEU A 818 -6.89 7.16 -10.23
N ILE A 819 -7.16 5.85 -10.28
CA ILE A 819 -6.39 4.89 -11.07
C ILE A 819 -6.41 5.27 -12.55
N SER A 820 -7.57 5.67 -13.09
CA SER A 820 -7.68 6.09 -14.49
C SER A 820 -6.88 7.35 -14.80
N LEU A 821 -6.84 8.30 -13.86
CA LEU A 821 -6.06 9.54 -13.98
C LEU A 821 -4.56 9.26 -13.90
N LEU A 822 -4.14 8.38 -12.99
CA LEU A 822 -2.76 7.96 -12.86
C LEU A 822 -2.32 7.16 -14.09
N LEU A 823 -3.18 6.31 -14.63
CA LEU A 823 -2.95 5.56 -15.85
C LEU A 823 -2.78 6.49 -17.05
N SER A 824 -3.68 7.45 -17.25
CA SER A 824 -3.58 8.42 -18.35
C SER A 824 -2.37 9.36 -18.21
N GLY A 825 -2.08 9.81 -16.99
CA GLY A 825 -0.89 10.60 -16.69
C GLY A 825 0.40 9.81 -16.94
N PHE A 826 0.47 8.58 -16.46
CA PHE A 826 1.62 7.69 -16.64
C PHE A 826 1.86 7.38 -18.12
N THR A 827 0.82 7.01 -18.87
CA THR A 827 0.95 6.74 -20.31
C THR A 827 1.36 7.98 -21.12
N ALA A 828 0.85 9.16 -20.77
CA ALA A 828 1.27 10.41 -21.39
C ALA A 828 2.75 10.73 -21.09
N VAL A 829 3.17 10.58 -19.84
CA VAL A 829 4.57 10.78 -19.43
C VAL A 829 5.47 9.81 -20.18
N LEU A 830 5.19 8.50 -20.13
CA LEU A 830 5.94 7.47 -20.85
C LEU A 830 6.10 7.80 -22.34
N ALA A 831 5.02 8.24 -23.00
CA ALA A 831 5.05 8.62 -24.41
C ALA A 831 5.95 9.85 -24.68
N SER A 832 6.06 10.75 -23.70
CA SER A 832 6.79 12.02 -23.83
C SER A 832 8.26 11.96 -23.43
N VAL A 833 8.69 11.01 -22.58
CA VAL A 833 10.07 10.95 -22.05
C VAL A 833 11.10 10.93 -23.17
N VAL A 834 10.99 9.99 -24.12
CA VAL A 834 11.99 9.82 -25.19
C VAL A 834 12.01 11.04 -26.14
N PRO A 835 10.85 11.52 -26.67
CA PRO A 835 10.82 12.76 -27.45
C PRO A 835 11.35 13.99 -26.69
N ALA A 836 11.02 14.16 -25.40
CA ALA A 836 11.42 15.31 -24.59
C ALA A 836 12.93 15.34 -24.35
N MET A 837 13.56 14.18 -24.08
CA MET A 837 15.01 14.06 -23.93
C MET A 837 15.75 14.34 -25.25
N LYS A 838 15.19 13.91 -26.38
CA LYS A 838 15.73 14.28 -27.70
C LYS A 838 15.54 15.76 -27.99
N ALA A 839 14.39 16.34 -27.67
CA ALA A 839 14.10 17.76 -27.85
C ALA A 839 15.08 18.67 -27.10
N SER A 840 15.42 18.32 -25.85
CA SER A 840 16.32 19.12 -25.02
C SER A 840 17.75 19.16 -25.52
N THR A 841 18.18 18.17 -26.31
CA THR A 841 19.56 18.02 -26.80
C THR A 841 19.75 18.47 -28.26
N ILE A 842 18.67 18.73 -28.99
CA ILE A 842 18.71 19.09 -30.42
C ILE A 842 19.36 20.46 -30.71
N VAL A 843 19.42 21.37 -29.72
CA VAL A 843 19.94 22.74 -29.92
C VAL A 843 20.99 23.18 -28.90
N THR A 844 21.40 22.32 -27.97
CA THR A 844 22.52 22.67 -27.09
C THR A 844 23.82 22.59 -27.89
N PRO A 845 24.55 23.70 -28.15
CA PRO A 845 25.76 23.68 -28.98
C PRO A 845 26.90 22.88 -28.33
N SER A 846 26.76 22.54 -27.04
CA SER A 846 27.74 21.78 -26.27
C SER A 846 27.98 20.36 -26.79
N LEU A 847 27.16 19.83 -27.70
CA LEU A 847 27.46 18.56 -28.38
C LEU A 847 28.42 18.68 -29.58
N LEU A 848 28.74 19.90 -30.05
CA LEU A 848 29.90 20.12 -30.94
C LEU A 848 31.23 20.29 -30.16
N ARG A 849 31.25 20.02 -28.85
CA ARG A 849 32.41 20.24 -27.97
C ARG A 849 33.60 19.31 -28.22
N ARG A 850 33.49 18.29 -29.08
CA ARG A 850 34.69 17.64 -29.65
C ARG A 850 34.90 18.17 -31.06
N TRP A 851 35.68 19.25 -31.15
CA TRP A 851 36.33 19.63 -32.41
C TRP A 851 36.99 18.37 -33.00
N HIS A 852 36.58 17.99 -34.20
CA HIS A 852 37.19 16.90 -34.95
C HIS A 852 37.89 17.50 -36.16
N ILE A 853 39.12 17.05 -36.43
CA ILE A 853 39.84 17.49 -37.63
C ILE A 853 39.14 16.87 -38.85
N SER A 854 38.58 17.70 -39.72
CA SER A 854 37.96 17.30 -41.00
C SER A 854 38.96 16.51 -41.86
N ILE A 855 38.44 15.55 -42.63
CA ILE A 855 39.24 14.66 -43.49
C ILE A 855 40.08 15.47 -44.51
N ASP A 856 39.58 16.64 -44.90
CA ASP A 856 40.17 17.55 -45.91
C ASP A 856 41.45 18.24 -45.43
N VAL A 857 41.72 18.23 -44.13
CA VAL A 857 42.88 18.88 -43.49
C VAL A 857 44.04 17.90 -43.26
N LYS A 858 43.86 16.62 -43.63
CA LYS A 858 44.90 15.59 -43.49
C LYS A 858 45.97 15.80 -44.59
N PRO A 859 47.26 15.91 -44.25
CA PRO A 859 48.32 16.02 -45.25
C PRO A 859 48.32 14.80 -46.19
N ARG A 860 48.56 15.04 -47.49
CA ARG A 860 48.53 13.98 -48.52
C ARG A 860 49.76 13.06 -48.46
N LYS A 861 50.83 13.48 -47.78
CA LYS A 861 52.07 12.71 -47.55
C LYS A 861 52.56 12.85 -46.11
N ALA A 862 53.13 11.79 -45.55
CA ALA A 862 53.78 11.80 -44.23
C ALA A 862 54.90 12.86 -44.20
N GLY A 863 54.92 13.70 -43.16
CA GLY A 863 55.90 14.78 -42.98
C GLY A 863 55.48 16.16 -43.51
N GLN A 864 54.33 16.30 -44.17
CA GLN A 864 53.78 17.62 -44.49
C GLN A 864 53.12 18.27 -43.26
N PRO A 865 53.24 19.61 -43.09
CA PRO A 865 52.64 20.31 -41.97
C PRO A 865 51.10 20.26 -42.00
N TRP A 866 50.49 20.11 -40.83
CA TRP A 866 49.06 20.29 -40.65
C TRP A 866 48.77 21.79 -40.57
N VAL A 867 48.02 22.32 -41.55
CA VAL A 867 47.60 23.72 -41.58
C VAL A 867 46.13 23.79 -41.18
N ILE A 868 45.84 24.40 -40.03
CA ILE A 868 44.49 24.50 -39.48
C ILE A 868 44.13 25.97 -39.30
N ASP A 869 43.02 26.38 -39.91
CA ASP A 869 42.45 27.71 -39.69
C ASP A 869 41.84 27.80 -38.28
N LEU A 870 42.18 28.86 -37.54
CA LEU A 870 41.67 29.09 -36.19
C LEU A 870 40.43 29.99 -36.23
N PRO A 871 39.44 29.78 -35.35
CA PRO A 871 38.17 30.49 -35.38
C PRO A 871 38.27 31.88 -34.69
N VAL A 872 39.26 32.70 -35.06
CA VAL A 872 39.45 34.04 -34.50
C VAL A 872 39.68 35.06 -35.62
N LYS A 873 39.05 36.23 -35.50
CA LYS A 873 39.22 37.36 -36.42
C LYS A 873 39.68 38.57 -35.62
N LEU A 874 40.90 39.03 -35.85
CA LEU A 874 41.52 40.08 -35.05
C LEU A 874 41.50 41.40 -35.81
N ARG A 875 41.10 42.49 -35.15
CA ARG A 875 41.25 43.84 -35.71
C ARG A 875 42.70 44.31 -35.50
N ARG A 876 43.14 45.31 -36.28
CA ARG A 876 44.50 45.89 -36.15
C ARG A 876 44.84 46.30 -34.70
N ARG A 877 43.85 46.81 -33.96
CA ARG A 877 43.99 47.22 -32.55
C ARG A 877 44.08 46.06 -31.54
N GLU A 878 43.54 44.89 -31.89
CA GLU A 878 43.54 43.69 -31.02
C GLU A 878 44.79 42.85 -31.22
N LEU A 879 45.60 43.16 -32.24
CA LEU A 879 46.75 42.36 -32.67
C LEU A 879 47.83 42.26 -31.59
N GLU A 880 48.35 43.39 -31.11
CA GLU A 880 49.37 43.41 -30.05
C GLU A 880 48.87 42.82 -28.71
N PRO A 881 47.68 43.21 -28.20
CA PRO A 881 47.12 42.61 -26.98
C PRO A 881 46.94 41.10 -27.08
N PHE A 882 46.44 40.59 -28.21
CA PHE A 882 46.25 39.17 -28.44
C PHE A 882 47.59 38.41 -28.43
N ILE A 883 48.63 38.95 -29.09
CA ILE A 883 49.96 38.34 -29.10
C ILE A 883 50.56 38.33 -27.70
N GLY A 884 50.43 39.43 -26.96
CA GLY A 884 50.86 39.52 -25.56
C GLY A 884 50.17 38.47 -24.69
N PHE A 885 48.84 38.32 -24.82
CA PHE A 885 48.05 37.31 -24.12
C PHE A 885 48.52 35.89 -24.45
N MET A 886 48.65 35.57 -25.73
CA MET A 886 49.07 34.25 -26.20
C MET A 886 50.48 33.91 -25.70
N LYS A 887 51.43 34.84 -25.82
CA LYS A 887 52.81 34.69 -25.34
C LYS A 887 52.85 34.46 -23.82
N LYS A 888 52.10 35.26 -23.04
CA LYS A 888 52.02 35.13 -21.58
C LYS A 888 51.47 33.75 -21.16
N ARG A 889 50.33 33.32 -21.72
CA ARG A 889 49.72 32.03 -21.39
C ARG A 889 50.59 30.85 -21.79
N MET A 890 51.30 30.95 -22.92
CA MET A 890 52.26 29.93 -23.33
C MET A 890 53.48 29.88 -22.40
N MET A 891 53.97 31.03 -21.90
CA MET A 891 55.05 31.09 -20.92
C MET A 891 54.66 30.49 -19.57
N GLU A 892 53.42 30.71 -19.11
CA GLU A 892 52.90 30.10 -17.86
C GLU A 892 52.92 28.55 -17.92
N LYS A 893 52.79 27.96 -19.12
CA LYS A 893 52.81 26.51 -19.32
C LYS A 893 54.22 25.91 -19.42
N THR A 894 55.27 26.73 -19.33
CA THR A 894 56.68 26.26 -19.34
C THR A 894 57.05 25.44 -18.09
N GLY A 895 56.30 25.58 -16.98
CA GLY A 895 56.59 24.93 -15.69
C GLY A 895 55.81 23.64 -15.38
N SER A 896 55.06 23.06 -16.32
CA SER A 896 54.23 21.87 -16.07
C SER A 896 54.97 20.55 -16.35
N SER A 897 54.84 19.56 -15.45
CA SER A 897 55.58 18.28 -15.49
C SER A 897 55.12 17.27 -16.56
N LEU A 898 53.93 17.46 -17.15
CA LEU A 898 53.34 16.50 -18.12
C LEU A 898 53.33 17.04 -19.56
N GLU A 899 53.11 18.34 -19.75
CA GLU A 899 53.12 18.99 -21.06
C GLU A 899 53.65 20.42 -20.92
N TYR A 900 54.74 20.73 -21.60
CA TYR A 900 55.36 22.05 -21.51
C TYR A 900 55.70 22.62 -22.89
N ILE A 901 55.79 23.94 -22.95
CA ILE A 901 56.13 24.69 -24.16
C ILE A 901 57.57 25.19 -24.04
N THR A 902 58.33 25.08 -25.13
CA THR A 902 59.72 25.52 -25.25
C THR A 902 59.93 26.28 -26.55
N ASP A 903 61.07 26.97 -26.69
CA ASP A 903 61.49 27.63 -27.94
C ASP A 903 60.48 28.64 -28.51
N ILE A 904 59.84 29.44 -27.65
CA ILE A 904 58.91 30.49 -28.09
C ILE A 904 59.69 31.61 -28.78
N ARG A 905 59.47 31.79 -30.09
CA ARG A 905 60.08 32.86 -30.90
C ARG A 905 59.00 33.65 -31.62
N LEU A 906 59.04 34.97 -31.45
CA LEU A 906 58.17 35.89 -32.17
C LEU A 906 58.99 36.53 -33.29
N THR A 907 58.50 36.43 -34.53
CA THR A 907 59.05 37.09 -35.71
C THR A 907 57.95 37.89 -36.37
N GLU A 908 58.24 39.17 -36.62
CA GLU A 908 57.35 40.10 -37.30
C GLU A 908 58.01 40.50 -38.62
N GLU A 909 57.34 40.24 -39.72
CA GLU A 909 57.79 40.62 -41.07
C GLU A 909 56.80 41.68 -41.60
N GLU A 910 57.29 42.85 -41.99
CA GLU A 910 56.46 43.82 -42.71
C GLU A 910 56.28 43.35 -44.16
N THR A 911 55.03 43.09 -44.56
CA THR A 911 54.68 42.80 -45.95
C THR A 911 53.81 43.92 -46.53
N GLU A 912 53.74 44.01 -47.86
CA GLU A 912 52.88 44.98 -48.58
C GLU A 912 51.40 44.95 -48.13
N LYS A 913 50.96 43.85 -47.49
CA LYS A 913 49.60 43.58 -47.03
C LYS A 913 49.38 43.83 -45.51
N GLY A 914 50.41 44.26 -44.78
CA GLY A 914 50.41 44.48 -43.33
C GLY A 914 51.44 43.63 -42.59
N PRO A 915 51.51 43.71 -41.24
CA PRO A 915 52.44 42.91 -40.45
C PRO A 915 52.06 41.43 -40.52
N LEU A 916 52.99 40.59 -40.97
CA LEU A 916 52.90 39.14 -40.91
C LEU A 916 53.56 38.67 -39.62
N ILE A 917 52.78 38.12 -38.72
CA ILE A 917 53.26 37.76 -37.38
C ILE A 917 53.31 36.25 -37.26
N LYS A 918 54.51 35.73 -36.96
CA LYS A 918 54.76 34.31 -36.77
C LYS A 918 55.22 34.09 -35.33
N LEU A 919 54.42 33.37 -34.55
CA LEU A 919 54.78 32.91 -33.21
C LEU A 919 55.11 31.41 -33.29
N ALA A 920 56.40 31.10 -33.34
CA ALA A 920 56.89 29.73 -33.34
C ALA A 920 57.06 29.22 -31.91
N PHE A 921 56.66 27.98 -31.65
CA PHE A 921 56.82 27.34 -30.35
C PHE A 921 56.86 25.81 -30.49
N ARG A 922 57.59 25.15 -29.58
CA ARG A 922 57.69 23.70 -29.50
C ARG A 922 56.88 23.19 -28.32
N MET A 923 55.95 22.27 -28.56
CA MET A 923 55.14 21.65 -27.49
C MET A 923 55.59 20.20 -27.28
N VAL A 924 56.01 19.88 -26.05
CA VAL A 924 56.54 18.57 -25.63
C VAL A 924 55.52 17.86 -24.74
N PHE A 925 55.20 16.60 -25.03
CA PHE A 925 54.10 15.86 -24.39
C PHE A 925 54.53 14.79 -23.36
N SER A 926 55.82 14.47 -23.28
CA SER A 926 56.39 13.52 -22.29
C SER A 926 57.92 13.57 -22.35
N GLN A 927 58.59 13.61 -21.19
CA GLN A 927 60.06 13.56 -21.11
C GLN A 927 60.64 12.19 -21.52
N GLU A 928 59.91 11.09 -21.31
CA GLU A 928 60.44 9.72 -21.49
C GLU A 928 60.36 9.20 -22.94
N ARG A 929 59.52 9.78 -23.81
CA ARG A 929 59.27 9.23 -25.15
C ARG A 929 59.53 10.16 -26.34
N GLY A 930 60.12 11.34 -26.12
CA GLY A 930 60.62 12.20 -27.21
C GLY A 930 59.57 12.59 -28.25
N TYR A 931 58.32 12.83 -27.85
CA TYR A 931 57.26 13.32 -28.74
C TYR A 931 57.11 14.83 -28.58
N TRP A 932 57.48 15.58 -29.62
CA TRP A 932 57.20 17.00 -29.73
C TRP A 932 56.52 17.36 -31.05
N SER A 933 55.87 18.52 -31.05
CA SER A 933 55.37 19.17 -32.24
C SER A 933 56.05 20.54 -32.37
N GLU A 934 56.51 20.85 -33.59
CA GLU A 934 56.96 22.18 -33.95
C GLU A 934 55.78 22.93 -34.54
N ASN A 935 55.44 24.05 -33.91
CA ASN A 935 54.20 24.75 -34.23
C ASN A 935 54.51 26.20 -34.56
N THR A 936 53.78 26.75 -35.51
CA THR A 936 53.83 28.17 -35.83
C THR A 936 52.42 28.70 -35.95
N LEU A 937 52.08 29.64 -35.08
CA LEU A 937 50.87 30.44 -35.20
C LEU A 937 51.17 31.60 -36.15
N ILE A 938 50.48 31.64 -37.28
CA ILE A 938 50.62 32.65 -38.32
C ILE A 938 49.39 33.54 -38.27
N ILE A 939 49.59 34.83 -38.00
CA ILE A 939 48.56 35.85 -38.07
C ILE A 939 48.84 36.71 -39.29
N SER A 940 47.89 36.76 -40.22
CA SER A 940 48.07 37.42 -41.51
C SER A 940 46.76 38.05 -41.99
N ARG A 941 46.85 38.99 -42.93
CA ARG A 941 45.71 39.70 -43.50
C ARG A 941 45.55 39.38 -44.98
N ALA A 942 44.35 38.99 -45.40
CA ALA A 942 44.03 38.78 -46.81
C ALA A 942 43.73 40.11 -47.52
N GLU A 943 43.97 40.15 -48.82
CA GLU A 943 43.76 41.33 -49.68
C GLU A 943 42.29 41.79 -49.64
N GLY A 944 42.05 43.07 -49.35
CA GLY A 944 40.71 43.66 -49.27
C GLY A 944 39.93 43.42 -47.96
N GLN A 945 40.46 42.65 -47.01
CA GLN A 945 39.79 42.41 -45.71
C GLN A 945 40.27 43.38 -44.64
N ASN A 946 39.42 43.76 -43.67
CA ASN A 946 39.77 44.67 -42.57
C ASN A 946 40.15 43.98 -41.25
N TYR A 947 40.36 42.66 -41.30
CA TYR A 947 40.70 41.82 -40.14
C TYR A 947 41.87 40.90 -40.48
N PHE A 948 42.57 40.46 -39.44
CA PHE A 948 43.63 39.47 -39.50
C PHE A 948 43.05 38.10 -39.14
N ASP A 949 43.40 37.09 -39.93
CA ASP A 949 43.07 35.69 -39.67
C ASP A 949 44.27 35.02 -39.01
N ALA A 950 44.00 34.06 -38.11
CA ALA A 950 45.02 33.24 -37.49
C ALA A 950 44.95 31.79 -38.02
N LYS A 951 46.12 31.24 -38.36
CA LYS A 951 46.31 29.84 -38.76
C LYS A 951 47.38 29.21 -37.90
N ILE A 952 47.22 27.94 -37.56
CA ILE A 952 48.27 27.17 -36.91
C ILE A 952 48.84 26.13 -37.87
N VAL A 953 50.15 26.13 -37.98
CA VAL A 953 50.94 25.16 -38.74
C VAL A 953 51.60 24.23 -37.73
N CYS A 954 51.23 22.95 -37.72
CA CYS A 954 51.75 21.95 -36.79
C CYS A 954 52.53 20.86 -37.54
N VAL A 955 53.80 20.67 -37.20
CA VAL A 955 54.66 19.60 -37.71
C VAL A 955 54.98 18.63 -36.57
N PRO A 956 54.34 17.44 -36.53
CA PRO A 956 54.68 16.42 -35.54
C PRO A 956 55.91 15.61 -35.98
N VAL A 957 56.79 15.26 -35.05
CA VAL A 957 58.04 14.51 -35.32
C VAL A 957 57.79 13.07 -35.79
N ARG A 958 56.60 12.53 -35.48
CA ARG A 958 56.10 11.22 -35.95
C ARG A 958 54.68 11.44 -36.43
N ASP A 959 54.23 10.72 -37.47
CA ASP A 959 52.94 10.89 -38.16
C ASP A 959 51.73 10.41 -37.31
N LEU A 960 51.72 10.82 -36.04
CA LEU A 960 50.72 10.54 -35.04
C LEU A 960 49.76 11.73 -34.97
N ARG A 961 48.46 11.45 -35.03
CA ARG A 961 47.39 12.46 -34.98
C ARG A 961 47.27 13.14 -33.60
N MET A 962 47.74 12.46 -32.55
CA MET A 962 47.53 12.86 -31.15
C MET A 962 48.23 14.18 -30.76
N PRO A 963 49.53 14.40 -31.05
CA PRO A 963 50.21 15.68 -30.80
C PRO A 963 49.49 16.87 -31.45
N VAL A 964 49.10 16.74 -32.72
CA VAL A 964 48.41 17.81 -33.47
C VAL A 964 47.07 18.15 -32.82
N ILE A 965 46.25 17.14 -32.48
CA ILE A 965 44.98 17.36 -31.79
C ILE A 965 45.19 18.10 -30.47
N ARG A 966 46.15 17.67 -29.65
CA ARG A 966 46.40 18.31 -28.35
C ARG A 966 46.89 19.75 -28.47
N THR A 967 47.84 20.02 -29.37
CA THR A 967 48.34 21.40 -29.59
C THR A 967 47.23 22.33 -30.06
N VAL A 968 46.47 21.90 -31.07
CA VAL A 968 45.39 22.72 -31.65
C VAL A 968 44.26 22.92 -30.65
N SER A 969 43.91 21.89 -29.87
CA SER A 969 42.92 22.01 -28.80
C SER A 969 43.35 23.02 -27.74
N TYR A 970 44.63 23.03 -27.36
CA TYR A 970 45.15 23.99 -26.39
C TYR A 970 45.12 25.43 -26.93
N VAL A 971 45.59 25.66 -28.16
CA VAL A 971 45.54 27.00 -28.78
C VAL A 971 44.11 27.49 -28.96
N ARG A 972 43.17 26.62 -29.34
CA ARG A 972 41.74 26.96 -29.41
C ARG A 972 41.15 27.27 -28.04
N GLN A 973 41.57 26.59 -26.98
CA GLN A 973 41.16 26.91 -25.61
C GLN A 973 41.62 28.32 -25.21
N LEU A 974 42.85 28.71 -25.55
CA LEU A 974 43.35 30.07 -25.31
C LEU A 974 42.57 31.12 -26.10
N ILE A 975 42.17 30.82 -27.35
CA ILE A 975 41.31 31.71 -28.14
C ILE A 975 39.94 31.87 -27.48
N PHE A 976 39.32 30.78 -27.01
CA PHE A 976 38.06 30.88 -26.29
C PHE A 976 38.21 31.69 -25.00
N GLU A 977 39.32 31.51 -24.29
CA GLU A 977 39.62 32.32 -23.11
C GLU A 977 39.72 33.79 -23.49
N TRP A 978 40.46 34.13 -24.55
CA TRP A 978 40.56 35.50 -25.10
C TRP A 978 39.19 36.09 -25.46
N ASP A 979 38.35 35.36 -26.18
CA ASP A 979 37.00 35.82 -26.58
C ASP A 979 36.07 36.02 -25.37
N THR A 980 36.35 35.36 -24.24
CA THR A 980 35.63 35.55 -22.98
C THR A 980 36.22 36.60 -22.05
N LEU A 981 37.41 37.14 -22.36
CA LEU A 981 38.01 38.20 -21.54
C LEU A 981 37.24 39.50 -21.74
N THR A 982 36.48 39.86 -20.70
CA THR A 982 35.85 41.16 -20.57
C THR A 982 36.77 42.06 -19.75
N PHE A 983 37.35 43.09 -20.35
CA PHE A 983 38.19 44.03 -19.63
C PHE A 983 37.34 45.02 -18.84
N GLU A 984 37.62 45.16 -17.55
CA GLU A 984 37.14 46.28 -16.74
C GLU A 984 38.27 47.28 -16.51
N VAL A 985 38.01 48.55 -16.81
CA VAL A 985 39.04 49.62 -16.77
C VAL A 985 38.62 50.66 -15.73
N ALA A 986 39.55 51.08 -14.87
CA ALA A 986 39.38 52.25 -14.00
C ALA A 986 40.24 53.42 -14.48
N THR A 987 39.71 54.63 -14.39
CA THR A 987 40.40 55.85 -14.80
C THR A 987 39.92 57.06 -14.00
N PRO A 988 40.82 57.97 -13.59
CA PRO A 988 40.44 59.33 -13.21
C PRO A 988 39.66 60.02 -14.33
N TYR A 989 38.79 60.95 -13.96
CA TYR A 989 38.08 61.80 -14.90
C TYR A 989 39.03 62.78 -15.59
N ASP A 990 38.95 62.84 -16.92
CA ASP A 990 39.65 63.82 -17.76
C ASP A 990 38.62 64.76 -18.42
N PRO A 991 38.65 66.08 -18.13
CA PRO A 991 37.66 67.04 -18.67
C PRO A 991 37.59 67.11 -20.20
N ALA A 992 38.66 66.72 -20.89
CA ALA A 992 38.76 66.72 -22.35
C ALA A 992 38.20 65.44 -23.01
N ILE A 993 37.85 64.40 -22.24
CA ILE A 993 37.31 63.09 -22.70
C ILE A 993 38.26 62.29 -23.62
N SER A 994 39.30 62.91 -24.20
CA SER A 994 40.28 62.25 -25.08
C SER A 994 40.91 61.02 -24.44
N GLN A 995 41.14 61.06 -23.13
CA GLN A 995 41.59 59.92 -22.37
C GLN A 995 40.55 58.78 -22.34
N LEU A 996 39.29 59.09 -22.00
CA LEU A 996 38.20 58.09 -21.97
C LEU A 996 37.99 57.46 -23.35
N TYR A 997 37.97 58.29 -24.40
CA TYR A 997 37.87 57.82 -25.78
C TYR A 997 39.03 56.90 -26.17
N THR A 998 40.26 57.28 -25.83
CA THR A 998 41.46 56.48 -26.14
C THR A 998 41.44 55.14 -25.41
N LEU A 999 41.06 55.11 -24.13
CA LEU A 999 40.96 53.87 -23.34
C LEU A 999 39.88 52.92 -23.86
N ILE A 1000 38.72 53.46 -24.26
CA ILE A 1000 37.65 52.65 -24.84
C ILE A 1000 38.07 52.07 -26.19
N ASN A 1001 38.76 52.88 -27.00
CA ASN A 1001 39.23 52.44 -28.32
C ASN A 1001 40.33 51.37 -28.22
N ALA A 1002 41.19 51.44 -27.19
CA ALA A 1002 42.29 50.51 -27.01
C ALA A 1002 41.91 49.20 -26.28
N TYR A 1003 41.08 49.29 -25.24
CA TYR A 1003 40.78 48.14 -24.36
C TYR A 1003 39.38 47.55 -24.55
N THR A 1004 38.48 48.24 -25.28
CA THR A 1004 37.08 47.81 -25.47
C THR A 1004 36.40 47.27 -24.21
N PRO A 1005 36.40 48.03 -23.10
CA PRO A 1005 35.97 47.50 -21.81
C PRO A 1005 34.47 47.19 -21.78
N THR A 1006 34.05 46.23 -20.96
CA THR A 1006 32.62 46.03 -20.64
C THR A 1006 32.13 47.07 -19.65
N THR A 1007 33.00 47.46 -18.72
CA THR A 1007 32.74 48.44 -17.66
C THR A 1007 33.90 49.43 -17.58
N LEU A 1008 33.60 50.73 -17.63
CA LEU A 1008 34.58 51.81 -17.43
C LEU A 1008 34.24 52.54 -16.14
N TYR A 1009 35.08 52.37 -15.12
CA TYR A 1009 34.99 53.07 -13.84
C TYR A 1009 35.65 54.44 -13.97
N ILE A 1010 34.84 55.49 -13.96
CA ILE A 1010 35.29 56.88 -14.04
C ILE A 1010 35.31 57.46 -12.63
N ILE A 1011 36.45 57.96 -12.19
CA ILE A 1011 36.66 58.41 -10.82
C ILE A 1011 36.78 59.93 -10.81
N THR A 1012 35.84 60.60 -10.15
CA THR A 1012 35.73 62.06 -10.11
C THR A 1012 35.84 62.60 -8.69
N SER A 1013 36.19 63.89 -8.56
CA SER A 1013 36.24 64.59 -7.27
C SER A 1013 34.83 64.85 -6.75
N SER A 1014 34.59 64.61 -5.46
CA SER A 1014 33.33 64.97 -4.80
C SER A 1014 33.19 66.47 -4.50
N LEU A 1015 34.28 67.24 -4.60
CA LEU A 1015 34.33 68.66 -4.23
C LEU A 1015 34.09 69.61 -5.40
N GLU A 1016 34.41 69.19 -6.64
CA GLU A 1016 34.26 69.99 -7.86
C GLU A 1016 33.57 69.15 -8.95
N PRO A 1017 32.24 68.98 -8.89
CA PRO A 1017 31.50 68.27 -9.93
C PRO A 1017 31.42 69.13 -11.21
N ASP A 1018 31.94 68.61 -12.33
CA ASP A 1018 31.76 69.23 -13.67
C ASP A 1018 30.27 69.19 -14.06
N PRO A 1019 29.58 70.33 -14.19
CA PRO A 1019 28.15 70.37 -14.49
C PRO A 1019 27.82 69.86 -15.89
N TYR A 1020 28.80 69.79 -16.81
CA TYR A 1020 28.62 69.30 -18.18
C TYR A 1020 29.05 67.84 -18.36
N PHE A 1021 29.33 67.11 -17.28
CA PHE A 1021 29.85 65.73 -17.32
C PHE A 1021 28.94 64.75 -18.08
N GLU A 1022 27.63 64.79 -17.84
CA GLU A 1022 26.67 63.88 -18.48
C GLU A 1022 26.53 64.17 -19.99
N ASP A 1023 26.46 65.45 -20.39
CA ASP A 1023 26.40 65.86 -21.80
C ASP A 1023 27.65 65.41 -22.58
N LYS A 1024 28.81 65.52 -21.92
CA LYS A 1024 30.10 65.04 -22.42
C LYS A 1024 30.13 63.52 -22.61
N LEU A 1025 29.66 62.75 -21.63
CA LEU A 1025 29.56 61.29 -21.75
C LEU A 1025 28.58 60.85 -22.84
N GLU A 1026 27.46 61.54 -22.99
CA GLU A 1026 26.49 61.25 -24.03
C GLU A 1026 27.06 61.56 -25.43
N SER A 1027 27.86 62.64 -25.56
CA SER A 1027 28.58 62.94 -26.80
C SER A 1027 29.59 61.84 -27.18
N LEU A 1028 30.32 61.30 -26.19
CA LEU A 1028 31.22 60.17 -26.36
C LEU A 1028 30.46 58.91 -26.78
N ARG A 1029 29.33 58.64 -26.13
CA ARG A 1029 28.48 57.48 -26.43
C ARG A 1029 27.98 57.52 -27.87
N ARG A 1030 27.44 58.66 -28.32
CA ARG A 1030 27.00 58.85 -29.71
C ARG A 1030 28.14 58.66 -30.70
N ARG A 1031 29.34 59.17 -30.38
CA ARG A 1031 30.51 58.99 -31.24
C ARG A 1031 30.92 57.52 -31.35
N LEU A 1032 30.96 56.79 -30.25
CA LEU A 1032 31.28 55.36 -30.23
C LEU A 1032 30.25 54.54 -31.01
N GLU A 1033 28.96 54.85 -30.84
CA GLU A 1033 27.87 54.21 -31.58
C GLU A 1033 27.99 54.48 -33.09
N TRP A 1034 28.34 55.70 -33.50
CA TRP A 1034 28.60 56.05 -34.91
C TRP A 1034 29.79 55.28 -35.50
N GLU A 1035 30.84 55.02 -34.71
CA GLU A 1035 32.00 54.22 -35.12
C GLU A 1035 31.79 52.70 -35.00
N GLY A 1036 30.58 52.26 -34.60
CA GLY A 1036 30.26 50.84 -34.41
C GLY A 1036 30.99 50.18 -33.24
N ILE A 1037 31.45 50.97 -32.26
CA ILE A 1037 32.04 50.51 -31.01
C ILE A 1037 30.93 50.44 -29.95
N ARG A 1038 30.73 49.27 -29.34
CA ARG A 1038 29.73 49.12 -28.28
C ARG A 1038 30.15 49.98 -27.07
N PRO A 1039 29.34 50.96 -26.63
CA PRO A 1039 29.71 51.78 -25.49
C PRO A 1039 29.77 50.93 -24.22
N PRO A 1040 30.81 51.09 -23.37
CA PRO A 1040 30.91 50.38 -22.11
C PRO A 1040 29.83 50.84 -21.13
N ARG A 1041 29.61 50.06 -20.07
CA ARG A 1041 28.89 50.55 -18.90
C ARG A 1041 29.77 51.55 -18.16
N PHE A 1042 29.39 52.82 -18.18
CA PHE A 1042 30.06 53.85 -17.38
C PHE A 1042 29.62 53.74 -15.91
N VAL A 1043 30.58 53.66 -14.99
CA VAL A 1043 30.33 53.63 -13.54
C VAL A 1043 31.06 54.79 -12.90
N LEU A 1044 30.31 55.78 -12.42
CA LEU A 1044 30.88 56.94 -11.76
C LEU A 1044 31.17 56.63 -10.29
N SER A 1045 32.41 56.85 -9.85
CA SER A 1045 32.81 56.77 -8.45
C SER A 1045 33.34 58.11 -7.99
N ARG A 1046 32.83 58.61 -6.85
CA ARG A 1046 33.25 59.91 -6.29
C ARG A 1046 34.24 59.69 -5.16
N MET A 1047 35.36 60.40 -5.19
CA MET A 1047 36.36 60.39 -4.12
C MET A 1047 36.59 61.81 -3.59
N ASN A 1048 36.86 61.92 -2.29
CA ASN A 1048 37.28 63.17 -1.68
C ASN A 1048 38.81 63.28 -1.74
N PRO A 1049 39.39 64.16 -2.58
CA PRO A 1049 40.85 64.28 -2.70
C PRO A 1049 41.52 64.89 -1.46
N ARG A 1050 40.77 65.47 -0.51
CA ARG A 1050 41.30 66.03 0.75
C ARG A 1050 41.43 64.99 1.87
N ASP A 1051 40.81 63.81 1.73
CA ASP A 1051 40.89 62.70 2.69
C ASP A 1051 41.63 61.51 2.06
N ILE A 1052 42.93 61.43 2.34
CA ILE A 1052 43.84 60.42 1.76
C ILE A 1052 43.44 58.99 2.18
N ASN A 1053 42.98 58.79 3.41
CA ASN A 1053 42.62 57.46 3.91
C ASN A 1053 41.33 56.96 3.26
N GLN A 1054 40.34 57.84 3.11
CA GLN A 1054 39.13 57.53 2.37
C GLN A 1054 39.42 57.28 0.89
N CYS A 1055 40.28 58.10 0.28
CA CYS A 1055 40.66 57.97 -1.13
C CYS A 1055 41.37 56.64 -1.43
N LEU A 1056 42.33 56.23 -0.58
CA LEU A 1056 43.02 54.93 -0.71
C LEU A 1056 42.07 53.74 -0.54
N LYS A 1057 41.15 53.78 0.43
CA LYS A 1057 40.19 52.69 0.66
C LYS A 1057 39.25 52.48 -0.53
N VAL A 1058 38.71 53.57 -1.08
CA VAL A 1058 37.83 53.49 -2.26
C VAL A 1058 38.63 53.07 -3.50
N ALA A 1059 39.87 53.54 -3.65
CA ALA A 1059 40.76 53.09 -4.72
C ALA A 1059 41.03 51.58 -4.64
N GLU A 1060 41.32 51.03 -3.46
CA GLU A 1060 41.54 49.59 -3.27
C GLU A 1060 40.30 48.75 -3.63
N GLU A 1061 39.09 49.20 -3.27
CA GLU A 1061 37.85 48.49 -3.64
C GLU A 1061 37.56 48.50 -5.14
N ILE A 1062 37.88 49.59 -5.84
CA ILE A 1062 37.70 49.71 -7.29
C ILE A 1062 38.77 48.88 -8.01
N VAL A 1063 40.03 49.00 -7.61
CA VAL A 1063 41.17 48.26 -8.19
C VAL A 1063 40.97 46.75 -8.08
N LYS A 1064 40.31 46.27 -7.01
CA LYS A 1064 39.97 44.86 -6.86
C LYS A 1064 39.03 44.33 -7.96
N LYS A 1065 38.15 45.19 -8.47
CA LYS A 1065 37.11 44.85 -9.46
C LYS A 1065 37.61 44.96 -10.89
N VAL A 1066 38.62 45.81 -11.15
CA VAL A 1066 39.10 46.10 -12.52
C VAL A 1066 40.36 45.34 -12.91
N ASP A 1067 40.60 45.20 -14.22
CA ASP A 1067 41.76 44.53 -14.80
C ASP A 1067 42.88 45.52 -15.14
N VAL A 1068 42.51 46.71 -15.61
CA VAL A 1068 43.44 47.77 -16.05
C VAL A 1068 43.12 49.07 -15.30
N VAL A 1069 44.17 49.73 -14.81
CA VAL A 1069 44.06 51.02 -14.10
C VAL A 1069 44.81 52.07 -14.90
N CYS A 1070 44.08 53.05 -15.45
CA CYS A 1070 44.69 54.23 -16.03
C CYS A 1070 45.02 55.23 -14.93
N VAL A 1071 46.27 55.70 -14.90
CA VAL A 1071 46.76 56.64 -13.88
C VAL A 1071 46.97 58.05 -14.43
N SER A 1072 46.48 58.33 -15.64
CA SER A 1072 46.45 59.69 -16.19
C SER A 1072 45.20 60.44 -15.73
N GLY A 1073 45.28 61.75 -15.50
CA GLY A 1073 44.12 62.60 -15.20
C GLY A 1073 44.22 63.36 -13.87
N LYS A 1074 43.21 64.21 -13.61
CA LYS A 1074 43.12 65.09 -12.43
C LYS A 1074 41.93 64.68 -11.54
N PRO A 1075 41.97 64.90 -10.22
CA PRO A 1075 43.08 65.43 -9.42
C PRO A 1075 44.23 64.42 -9.20
N GLU A 1076 45.46 64.93 -9.07
CA GLU A 1076 46.70 64.15 -8.91
C GLU A 1076 46.66 63.20 -7.69
N ALA A 1077 45.94 63.59 -6.63
CA ALA A 1077 45.70 62.76 -5.45
C ALA A 1077 44.96 61.45 -5.78
N ILE A 1078 43.98 61.48 -6.70
CA ILE A 1078 43.21 60.30 -7.12
C ILE A 1078 44.07 59.37 -7.98
N SER A 1079 44.83 59.95 -8.93
CA SER A 1079 45.78 59.20 -9.76
C SER A 1079 46.82 58.48 -8.89
N SER A 1080 47.36 59.16 -7.88
CA SER A 1080 48.33 58.60 -6.93
C SER A 1080 47.74 57.49 -6.07
N ALA A 1081 46.50 57.63 -5.60
CA ALA A 1081 45.82 56.58 -4.83
C ALA A 1081 45.57 55.33 -5.67
N LEU A 1082 45.19 55.50 -6.94
CA LEU A 1082 44.96 54.38 -7.87
C LEU A 1082 46.26 53.67 -8.25
N SER A 1083 47.36 54.39 -8.45
CA SER A 1083 48.65 53.78 -8.78
C SER A 1083 49.19 52.94 -7.63
N ILE A 1084 49.09 53.43 -6.39
CA ILE A 1084 49.48 52.69 -5.17
C ILE A 1084 48.64 51.42 -5.02
N ALA A 1085 47.31 51.53 -5.19
CA ALA A 1085 46.42 50.39 -5.09
C ALA A 1085 46.65 49.35 -6.20
N ALA A 1086 46.87 49.80 -7.45
CA ALA A 1086 47.16 48.93 -8.59
C ALA A 1086 48.46 48.15 -8.42
N SER A 1087 49.52 48.81 -7.97
CA SER A 1087 50.82 48.19 -7.71
C SER A 1087 50.73 47.13 -6.59
N ARG A 1088 50.05 47.42 -5.47
CA ARG A 1088 49.85 46.46 -4.37
C ARG A 1088 49.09 45.20 -4.80
N GLN A 1089 48.15 45.33 -5.74
CA GLN A 1089 47.28 44.24 -6.19
C GLN A 1089 47.76 43.59 -7.50
N ASN A 1090 48.97 43.93 -7.97
CA ASN A 1090 49.56 43.43 -9.20
C ASN A 1090 48.64 43.58 -10.43
N LYS A 1091 47.98 44.74 -10.54
CA LYS A 1091 47.08 45.10 -11.66
C LYS A 1091 47.85 45.84 -12.74
N MET A 1092 47.41 45.71 -13.99
CA MET A 1092 48.04 46.37 -15.14
C MET A 1092 47.81 47.89 -15.05
N MET A 1093 48.89 48.68 -15.11
CA MET A 1093 48.81 50.13 -15.11
C MET A 1093 49.04 50.68 -16.51
N CYS A 1094 48.33 51.74 -16.88
CA CYS A 1094 48.58 52.45 -18.12
C CYS A 1094 48.51 53.97 -17.93
N TYR A 1095 49.26 54.71 -18.74
CA TYR A 1095 49.14 56.15 -18.82
C TYR A 1095 48.89 56.58 -20.27
N VAL A 1096 47.97 57.52 -20.43
CA VAL A 1096 47.63 58.17 -21.70
C VAL A 1096 48.42 59.46 -21.81
N VAL A 1097 49.22 59.60 -22.87
CA VAL A 1097 50.05 60.77 -23.12
C VAL A 1097 49.30 61.74 -24.03
N ASP A 1098 48.94 62.92 -23.52
CA ASP A 1098 48.37 64.03 -24.29
C ASP A 1098 49.27 65.28 -24.17
N ASN A 1099 50.09 65.53 -25.20
CA ASN A 1099 51.03 66.66 -25.23
C ASN A 1099 50.39 67.97 -25.74
N ARG A 1100 49.07 67.99 -25.98
CA ARG A 1100 48.36 69.17 -26.51
C ARG A 1100 48.03 70.16 -25.38
N PRO A 1101 48.08 71.49 -25.64
CA PRO A 1101 47.60 72.49 -24.69
C PRO A 1101 46.08 72.32 -24.42
N GLU A 1102 45.62 72.71 -23.23
CA GLU A 1102 44.26 72.42 -22.71
C GLU A 1102 43.14 72.90 -23.65
N GLU A 1103 43.30 74.08 -24.26
CA GLU A 1103 42.36 74.62 -25.26
C GLU A 1103 42.26 73.76 -26.53
N ALA A 1104 43.38 73.16 -26.97
CA ALA A 1104 43.41 72.29 -28.13
C ALA A 1104 42.79 70.91 -27.84
N ARG A 1105 42.90 70.43 -26.60
CA ARG A 1105 42.28 69.17 -26.14
C ARG A 1105 40.75 69.28 -26.18
N LEU A 1106 40.21 70.42 -25.77
CA LEU A 1106 38.76 70.68 -25.80
C LEU A 1106 38.19 70.88 -27.21
N ARG A 1107 38.96 71.47 -28.15
CA ARG A 1107 38.54 71.63 -29.56
C ARG A 1107 38.50 70.33 -30.34
N ASN A 1108 39.34 69.35 -30.01
CA ASN A 1108 39.38 68.06 -30.71
C ASN A 1108 39.42 66.88 -29.71
N PRO A 1109 38.28 66.56 -29.08
CA PRO A 1109 38.21 65.61 -27.97
C PRO A 1109 38.32 64.13 -28.40
N PHE A 1110 38.04 63.79 -29.67
CA PHE A 1110 37.99 62.39 -30.17
C PHE A 1110 39.24 61.99 -30.97
N GLN A 1111 40.41 62.42 -30.54
CA GLN A 1111 41.69 62.01 -31.13
C GLN A 1111 42.26 60.81 -30.36
N THR A 1112 42.74 59.78 -31.06
CA THR A 1112 43.39 58.62 -30.42
C THR A 1112 44.78 59.02 -29.95
N LEU A 1113 45.03 58.87 -28.66
CA LEU A 1113 46.29 59.22 -28.01
C LEU A 1113 47.20 58.00 -27.83
N LYS A 1114 48.49 58.23 -27.54
CA LYS A 1114 49.44 57.16 -27.26
C LYS A 1114 49.23 56.65 -25.83
N ILE A 1115 49.05 55.33 -25.70
CA ILE A 1115 49.03 54.63 -24.40
C ILE A 1115 50.40 54.02 -24.15
N VAL A 1116 50.87 54.12 -22.91
CA VAL A 1116 52.04 53.38 -22.45
C VAL A 1116 51.63 52.53 -21.25
N ASN A 1117 51.96 51.25 -21.31
CA ASN A 1117 51.65 50.27 -20.25
C ASN A 1117 52.88 50.07 -19.36
N VAL A 1118 52.65 49.99 -18.05
CA VAL A 1118 53.67 49.87 -17.00
C VAL A 1118 53.46 48.58 -16.22
#